data_AF-A0A7K5RW79-F1
#
_entry.id   AF-A0A7K5RW79-F1
#
_cell.length_a   1.000
_cell.length_b   1.000
_cell.length_c   1.000
_cell.angle_alpha   90.00
_cell.angle_beta   90.00
_cell.angle_gamma   90.00
#
_symmetry.space_group_name_H-M   'P 1'
#
loop_
_entity.id
_entity.type
_entity.pdbx_description
1 polymer ?
#
loop_
_entity_poly.entity_id
_entity_poly.type
_entity_poly.pdbx_seq_one_letter_code
_entity_poly.pdbx_strand_id
1 'polypeptide(L)'
;RSSDFGTLYTKLNLQPGIATVIDNFYICSTNKKKIILVSSSHNDRDQSLFISTDEGATFQKQPIAFFVETLLFHPKEEDKVLAYTKEGKIYVSTDLGKKWNLLQERVSKDHFFWAVAGVDGDLDLVHMEIQDPSGGYRYITCQIQNCSDKTMTVPFAGSTDRDSLTVQDDYIFLQTTSANRTKYYVSYRRNGFVQMKLPKYALPKDLQIISTDENQVFVAVQEWYQTDTYNLYQSDPRGVYYSILLENVRSTKQPEENVLIDILEVRGVKGVFLANQKIDGKVRTLITYNKGRDWDFLNPPDIDMNGKPTNCKPPDCYLHLHLRWADNPYVSGTVHTKDTAPGLIMGAGNLGSQLVEYKEEMYITSDCGNTWRQVFEEEHHILYLDHGGVIVAIKDTSIPLKILKFSIDEGHTWSTHNFTSTSVFVDGLLSEPGDETLVMTVFGHISYRSDWELVKVDFRPSFPRECSDEDYESWELTNLQGDRCIMGQQRSFRKRKISSWCIKGKSFTSALTSKVCDCVNTDFLCDYGFERSAPLKSESSKCFANFWFNPETPPEDCVLGQAYTSSTGYRKVVSNVCEGGVDLQQNLAHHMCPLIAPKGLQISIREESLAVRPGEDITFIVRQEQGDVLSTKYQVDLGDGFKAIYVNLTMTGEPIRHRYENPGIYRVSVKAENVAGHDEAVVFIQVNSPLQALNLEVVPVIGRNQEVNLTAIILPKNPNLTVFYWWIGNNLQPLLTLESFLVTKFAETGDVRVTVQVSCGNSMLQDSKVVHVVDHFHVLPLKFTRHLDMYNPDIPEWREDIGRVVTRLLAKETSIPEETLMTVVKPGLPTAADLHVLLPANQPKKKRSITSDKRIAAIKQALNAHNISFFLRGGYWVLVTLADSDSDSQRIGGGSGYWAIVVLFVICLVAVGAFILYKFKRQ
;
A
#
# COMPACT_ATOMS: atom_id res chain seq x y z
N ARG A 1 -32.95 17.96 -26.33
CA ARG A 1 -33.23 19.06 -25.38
C ARG A 1 -34.74 19.26 -25.29
N SER A 2 -35.27 19.42 -24.08
CA SER A 2 -36.64 19.89 -23.84
C SER A 2 -36.55 21.17 -23.01
N SER A 3 -37.49 22.10 -23.20
CA SER A 3 -37.63 23.33 -22.42
C SER A 3 -39.05 23.47 -21.85
N ASP A 4 -39.78 22.36 -21.77
CA ASP A 4 -41.20 22.27 -21.42
C ASP A 4 -41.48 21.11 -20.44
N PHE A 5 -40.55 20.88 -19.51
CA PHE A 5 -40.63 19.79 -18.52
C PHE A 5 -40.68 18.39 -19.14
N GLY A 6 -39.98 18.18 -20.26
CA GLY A 6 -39.87 16.89 -20.90
C GLY A 6 -41.09 16.47 -21.71
N THR A 7 -41.97 17.40 -22.13
CA THR A 7 -43.11 17.05 -23.01
C THR A 7 -42.72 16.96 -24.48
N LEU A 8 -41.88 17.89 -24.97
CA LEU A 8 -41.37 17.86 -26.33
C LEU A 8 -39.84 17.88 -26.33
N TYR A 9 -39.25 16.82 -26.85
CA TYR A 9 -37.81 16.74 -27.04
C TYR A 9 -37.44 17.10 -28.47
N THR A 10 -36.63 18.15 -28.63
CA THR A 10 -35.98 18.47 -29.91
C THR A 10 -34.60 17.80 -29.95
N LYS A 11 -34.35 17.00 -30.99
CA LYS A 11 -33.02 16.48 -31.31
C LYS A 11 -32.16 17.63 -31.85
N LEU A 12 -31.15 18.02 -31.09
CA LEU A 12 -30.22 19.07 -31.51
C LEU A 12 -29.10 18.46 -32.36
N ASN A 13 -28.83 19.08 -33.51
CA ASN A 13 -27.67 18.75 -34.33
C ASN A 13 -26.57 19.78 -34.03
N LEU A 14 -25.46 19.34 -33.44
CA LEU A 14 -24.35 20.22 -33.08
C LEU A 14 -23.56 20.71 -34.29
N GLN A 15 -23.54 19.91 -35.37
CA GLN A 15 -22.94 20.25 -36.65
C GLN A 15 -23.83 19.77 -37.80
N PRO A 16 -23.91 20.50 -38.93
CA PRO A 16 -24.67 20.06 -40.09
C PRO A 16 -24.03 18.82 -40.73
N GLY A 17 -24.80 17.73 -40.89
CA GLY A 17 -24.40 16.55 -41.68
C GLY A 17 -23.34 15.63 -41.06
N ILE A 18 -22.89 15.88 -39.82
CA ILE A 18 -21.89 15.06 -39.12
C ILE A 18 -22.50 14.54 -37.81
N ALA A 19 -22.55 13.20 -37.67
CA ALA A 19 -22.88 12.58 -36.40
C ALA A 19 -21.73 12.82 -35.42
N THR A 20 -22.01 13.60 -34.37
CA THR A 20 -21.03 13.94 -33.33
C THR A 20 -21.26 13.01 -32.13
N VAL A 21 -20.26 12.23 -31.76
CA VAL A 21 -20.30 11.39 -30.56
C VAL A 21 -19.93 12.26 -29.36
N ILE A 22 -20.73 12.20 -28.30
CA ILE A 22 -20.49 12.90 -27.04
C ILE A 22 -20.09 11.84 -26.03
N ASP A 23 -18.89 11.98 -25.48
CA ASP A 23 -18.35 11.04 -24.50
C ASP A 23 -18.92 11.38 -23.12
N ASN A 24 -18.77 12.64 -22.72
CA ASN A 24 -19.19 13.15 -21.41
C ASN A 24 -19.85 14.54 -21.54
N PHE A 25 -20.74 14.87 -20.61
CA PHE A 25 -21.30 16.22 -20.46
C PHE A 25 -21.20 16.69 -19.01
N TYR A 26 -20.85 17.96 -18.84
CA TYR A 26 -20.64 18.57 -17.53
C TYR A 26 -21.51 19.81 -17.38
N ILE A 27 -22.23 19.89 -16.27
CA ILE A 27 -23.05 21.04 -15.90
C ILE A 27 -22.31 21.80 -14.80
N CYS A 28 -22.19 23.13 -14.95
CA CYS A 28 -21.57 23.96 -13.94
C CYS A 28 -22.31 23.84 -12.59
N SER A 29 -21.55 23.71 -11.50
CA SER A 29 -22.09 23.52 -10.15
C SER A 29 -22.89 24.74 -9.68
N THR A 30 -22.39 25.95 -9.95
CA THR A 30 -23.00 27.23 -9.55
C THR A 30 -24.04 27.78 -10.52
N ASN A 31 -23.82 27.64 -11.82
CA ASN A 31 -24.72 28.16 -12.85
C ASN A 31 -25.15 27.05 -13.81
N LYS A 32 -26.31 26.45 -13.54
CA LYS A 32 -26.86 25.33 -14.32
C LYS A 32 -27.14 25.65 -15.80
N LYS A 33 -27.08 26.93 -16.20
CA LYS A 33 -27.19 27.34 -17.61
C LYS A 33 -25.93 27.06 -18.42
N LYS A 34 -24.78 26.94 -17.77
CA LYS A 34 -23.49 26.69 -18.41
C LYS A 34 -23.22 25.19 -18.50
N ILE A 35 -23.03 24.72 -19.73
CA ILE A 35 -22.87 23.29 -20.07
C ILE A 35 -21.67 23.14 -20.99
N ILE A 36 -20.82 22.16 -20.70
CA ILE A 36 -19.71 21.75 -21.57
C ILE A 36 -19.94 20.31 -21.99
N LEU A 37 -19.95 20.05 -23.30
CA LEU A 37 -19.95 18.70 -23.88
C LEU A 37 -18.55 18.38 -24.40
N VAL A 38 -18.06 17.18 -24.10
CA VAL A 38 -16.80 16.66 -24.65
C VAL A 38 -17.14 15.70 -25.79
N SER A 39 -16.55 15.93 -26.95
CA SER A 39 -16.79 15.12 -28.15
C SER A 39 -15.50 14.56 -28.72
N SER A 40 -15.51 13.25 -28.99
CA SER A 40 -14.49 12.55 -29.77
C SER A 40 -14.86 12.51 -31.26
N SER A 41 -13.86 12.69 -32.11
CA SER A 41 -14.00 12.43 -33.55
C SER A 41 -13.81 10.95 -33.86
N HIS A 42 -14.34 10.47 -35.00
CA HIS A 42 -14.26 9.07 -35.43
C HIS A 42 -12.85 8.46 -35.54
N ASN A 43 -11.79 9.26 -35.47
CA ASN A 43 -10.39 8.78 -35.55
C ASN A 43 -9.70 8.68 -34.18
N ASP A 44 -10.40 8.87 -33.04
CA ASP A 44 -9.91 8.84 -31.65
C ASP A 44 -8.71 9.76 -31.33
N ARG A 45 -8.27 10.58 -32.29
CA ARG A 45 -7.09 11.45 -32.17
C ARG A 45 -7.42 12.92 -31.92
N ASP A 46 -8.60 13.36 -32.32
CA ASP A 46 -9.04 14.74 -32.15
C ASP A 46 -10.30 14.79 -31.28
N GLN A 47 -10.27 15.61 -30.24
CA GLN A 47 -11.43 15.96 -29.43
C GLN A 47 -11.82 17.44 -29.61
N SER A 48 -13.06 17.77 -29.33
CA SER A 48 -13.58 19.14 -29.33
C SER A 48 -14.54 19.33 -28.17
N LEU A 49 -14.58 20.55 -27.64
CA LEU A 49 -15.57 20.95 -26.65
C LEU A 49 -16.73 21.66 -27.34
N PHE A 50 -17.94 21.46 -26.84
CA PHE A 50 -19.09 22.29 -27.18
C PHE A 50 -19.59 22.99 -25.93
N ILE A 51 -19.56 24.32 -25.94
CA ILE A 51 -19.87 25.14 -24.79
C ILE A 51 -21.21 25.84 -25.02
N SER A 52 -22.10 25.77 -24.04
CA SER A 52 -23.36 26.51 -24.01
C SER A 52 -23.44 27.35 -22.73
N THR A 53 -24.03 28.54 -22.83
CA THR A 53 -24.30 29.44 -21.71
C THR A 53 -25.80 29.72 -21.53
N ASP A 54 -26.64 29.00 -22.26
CA ASP A 54 -28.08 29.24 -22.42
C ASP A 54 -28.88 27.94 -22.29
N GLU A 55 -28.48 27.07 -21.35
CA GLU A 55 -29.16 25.80 -21.03
C GLU A 55 -29.20 24.85 -22.24
N GLY A 56 -28.13 24.86 -23.04
CA GLY A 56 -27.98 24.01 -24.22
C GLY A 56 -28.81 24.48 -25.43
N ALA A 57 -29.31 25.72 -25.47
CA ALA A 57 -30.05 26.22 -26.62
C ALA A 57 -29.11 26.48 -27.82
N THR A 58 -27.92 27.03 -27.57
CA THR A 58 -26.86 27.21 -28.56
C THR A 58 -25.54 26.63 -28.07
N PHE A 59 -24.83 25.95 -28.95
CA PHE A 59 -23.52 25.37 -28.67
C PHE A 59 -22.45 25.98 -29.57
N GLN A 60 -21.39 26.48 -28.95
CA GLN A 60 -20.20 26.96 -29.65
C GLN A 60 -19.14 25.86 -29.63
N LYS A 61 -18.68 25.44 -30.81
CA LYS A 61 -17.59 24.47 -30.94
C LYS A 61 -16.27 25.16 -30.61
N GLN A 62 -15.51 24.55 -29.72
CA GLN A 62 -14.18 24.98 -29.31
C GLN A 62 -13.17 23.84 -29.55
N PRO A 63 -12.15 24.04 -30.41
CA PRO A 63 -11.10 23.04 -30.57
C PRO A 63 -10.20 22.99 -29.33
N ILE A 64 -9.70 21.79 -29.02
CA ILE A 64 -8.71 21.55 -27.97
C ILE A 64 -7.52 20.79 -28.56
N ALA A 65 -6.33 21.01 -28.00
CA ALA A 65 -5.07 20.45 -28.48
C ALA A 65 -4.60 19.23 -27.65
N PHE A 66 -5.46 18.70 -26.78
CA PHE A 66 -5.17 17.60 -25.87
C PHE A 66 -6.44 16.76 -25.67
N PHE A 67 -6.29 15.55 -25.12
CA PHE A 67 -7.40 14.64 -24.85
C PHE A 67 -7.90 14.81 -23.41
N VAL A 68 -9.16 15.20 -23.25
CA VAL A 68 -9.87 15.30 -21.97
C VAL A 68 -10.41 13.92 -21.60
N GLU A 69 -10.02 13.45 -20.41
CA GLU A 69 -10.62 12.28 -19.77
C GLU A 69 -11.70 12.72 -18.77
N THR A 70 -11.43 13.73 -17.95
CA THR A 70 -12.44 14.31 -17.03
C THR A 70 -12.30 15.82 -16.85
N LEU A 71 -13.42 16.50 -16.56
CA LEU A 71 -13.50 17.92 -16.26
C LEU A 71 -14.01 18.16 -14.83
N LEU A 72 -13.45 19.16 -14.15
CA LEU A 72 -13.87 19.57 -12.81
C LEU A 72 -14.10 21.08 -12.73
N PHE A 73 -15.38 21.47 -12.62
CA PHE A 73 -15.77 22.87 -12.40
C PHE A 73 -15.37 23.37 -11.01
N HIS A 74 -15.04 24.65 -10.92
CA HIS A 74 -14.83 25.29 -9.63
C HIS A 74 -16.14 25.31 -8.81
N PRO A 75 -16.13 25.02 -7.51
CA PRO A 75 -17.36 24.93 -6.70
C PRO A 75 -18.16 26.24 -6.58
N LYS A 76 -17.52 27.39 -6.78
CA LYS A 76 -18.13 28.74 -6.63
C LYS A 76 -18.03 29.63 -7.87
N GLU A 77 -17.13 29.35 -8.80
CA GLU A 77 -16.78 30.26 -9.90
C GLU A 77 -17.22 29.61 -11.21
N GLU A 78 -18.11 30.28 -11.93
CA GLU A 78 -18.83 29.64 -13.02
C GLU A 78 -18.03 29.47 -14.33
N ASP A 79 -16.91 30.21 -14.48
CA ASP A 79 -16.05 30.17 -15.67
C ASP A 79 -14.74 29.39 -15.48
N LYS A 80 -14.45 28.93 -14.25
CA LYS A 80 -13.22 28.20 -13.91
C LYS A 80 -13.45 26.69 -13.99
N VAL A 81 -12.59 26.00 -14.73
CA VAL A 81 -12.66 24.56 -14.95
C VAL A 81 -11.27 23.96 -15.12
N LEU A 82 -11.05 22.79 -14.50
CA LEU A 82 -9.86 21.96 -14.71
C LEU A 82 -10.19 20.84 -15.71
N ALA A 83 -9.19 20.45 -16.49
CA ALA A 83 -9.24 19.29 -17.36
C ALA A 83 -8.09 18.34 -17.06
N TYR A 84 -8.42 17.09 -16.77
CA TYR A 84 -7.45 16.01 -16.63
C TYR A 84 -7.34 15.25 -17.95
N THR A 85 -6.12 14.94 -18.36
CA THR A 85 -5.82 14.25 -19.62
C THR A 85 -5.35 12.83 -19.40
N LYS A 86 -5.51 11.98 -20.42
CA LYS A 86 -5.10 10.57 -20.39
C LYS A 86 -3.59 10.39 -20.16
N GLU A 87 -2.79 11.39 -20.49
CA GLU A 87 -1.34 11.42 -20.25
C GLU A 87 -0.97 11.85 -18.82
N GLY A 88 -1.94 12.01 -17.92
CA GLY A 88 -1.71 12.44 -16.55
C GLY A 88 -1.36 13.92 -16.44
N LYS A 89 -1.95 14.79 -17.27
CA LYS A 89 -1.75 16.24 -17.19
C LYS A 89 -3.01 16.94 -16.73
N ILE A 90 -2.84 18.05 -16.00
CA ILE A 90 -3.92 18.96 -15.65
C ILE A 90 -3.76 20.27 -16.40
N TYR A 91 -4.82 20.66 -17.10
CA TYR A 91 -4.98 21.98 -17.68
C TYR A 91 -6.02 22.77 -16.89
N VAL A 92 -5.87 24.08 -16.87
CA VAL A 92 -6.82 25.01 -16.27
C VAL A 92 -7.33 26.00 -17.31
N SER A 93 -8.62 26.30 -17.23
CA SER A 93 -9.27 27.37 -17.98
C SER A 93 -10.00 28.29 -17.01
N THR A 94 -9.91 29.60 -17.27
CA THR A 94 -10.64 30.66 -16.55
C THR A 94 -11.72 31.33 -17.39
N ASP A 95 -11.93 30.87 -18.64
CA ASP A 95 -12.87 31.43 -19.60
C ASP A 95 -13.83 30.37 -20.19
N LEU A 96 -14.26 29.43 -19.34
CA LEU A 96 -15.24 28.37 -19.66
C LEU A 96 -14.76 27.35 -20.71
N GLY A 97 -13.46 27.12 -20.79
CA GLY A 97 -12.83 26.11 -21.64
C GLY A 97 -12.45 26.63 -23.03
N LYS A 98 -12.44 27.96 -23.24
CA LYS A 98 -12.03 28.57 -24.51
C LYS A 98 -10.52 28.59 -24.66
N LYS A 99 -9.80 28.88 -23.58
CA LYS A 99 -8.34 28.86 -23.51
C LYS A 99 -7.90 27.98 -22.35
N TRP A 100 -6.87 27.19 -22.62
CA TRP A 100 -6.31 26.26 -21.65
C TRP A 100 -4.84 26.55 -21.43
N ASN A 101 -4.45 26.57 -20.16
CA ASN A 101 -3.06 26.65 -19.74
C ASN A 101 -2.69 25.34 -19.03
N LEU A 102 -1.51 24.80 -19.32
CA LEU A 102 -0.99 23.64 -18.60
C LEU A 102 -0.66 24.05 -17.17
N LEU A 103 -1.20 23.32 -16.19
CA LEU A 103 -0.94 23.55 -14.77
C LEU A 103 0.16 22.62 -14.27
N GLN A 104 0.03 21.31 -14.50
CA GLN A 104 1.01 20.33 -14.04
C GLN A 104 0.96 19.03 -14.87
N GLU A 105 2.08 18.31 -14.89
CA GLU A 105 2.24 16.98 -15.50
C GLU A 105 2.45 15.89 -14.45
N ARG A 106 2.15 14.63 -14.79
CA ARG A 106 2.26 13.44 -13.94
C ARG A 106 1.37 13.50 -12.70
N VAL A 107 0.14 14.00 -12.87
CA VAL A 107 -0.87 14.04 -11.81
C VAL A 107 -1.57 12.69 -11.72
N SER A 108 -1.81 12.20 -10.51
CA SER A 108 -2.58 10.98 -10.28
C SER A 108 -4.05 11.18 -10.67
N LYS A 109 -4.64 10.14 -11.28
CA LYS A 109 -6.05 10.16 -11.71
C LYS A 109 -6.97 10.38 -10.52
N ASP A 110 -7.96 11.26 -10.64
CA ASP A 110 -8.99 11.56 -9.63
C ASP A 110 -8.48 12.09 -8.26
N HIS A 111 -7.16 12.31 -8.10
CA HIS A 111 -6.53 12.88 -6.88
C HIS A 111 -6.11 14.34 -7.08
N PHE A 112 -7.04 15.16 -7.57
CA PHE A 112 -6.88 16.61 -7.71
C PHE A 112 -8.15 17.33 -7.27
N PHE A 113 -8.00 18.38 -6.46
CA PHE A 113 -9.11 19.04 -5.78
C PHE A 113 -8.97 20.56 -5.84
N TRP A 114 -10.09 21.24 -6.01
CA TRP A 114 -10.16 22.69 -5.80
C TRP A 114 -10.07 23.01 -4.30
N ALA A 115 -9.59 24.21 -3.99
CA ALA A 115 -9.70 24.78 -2.66
C ALA A 115 -11.16 24.83 -2.16
N VAL A 116 -11.33 24.65 -0.86
CA VAL A 116 -12.61 24.64 -0.16
C VAL A 116 -12.91 26.05 0.37
N ALA A 117 -14.01 26.62 -0.12
CA ALA A 117 -14.42 27.96 0.26
C ALA A 117 -14.72 28.09 1.76
N GLY A 118 -14.12 29.08 2.41
CA GLY A 118 -14.27 29.33 3.85
C GLY A 118 -13.24 28.62 4.74
N VAL A 119 -12.46 27.69 4.19
CA VAL A 119 -11.38 26.98 4.88
C VAL A 119 -10.03 27.44 4.33
N ASP A 120 -9.87 27.34 3.01
CA ASP A 120 -8.67 27.77 2.32
C ASP A 120 -8.64 29.29 2.19
N GLY A 121 -7.47 29.88 2.43
CA GLY A 121 -7.28 31.33 2.32
C GLY A 121 -7.33 31.85 0.88
N ASP A 122 -7.13 30.98 -0.10
CA ASP A 122 -7.14 31.28 -1.53
C ASP A 122 -8.00 30.26 -2.29
N LEU A 123 -9.01 30.76 -3.01
CA LEU A 123 -9.93 29.94 -3.81
C LEU A 123 -9.31 29.48 -5.14
N ASP A 124 -8.26 30.15 -5.60
CA ASP A 124 -7.55 29.84 -6.84
C ASP A 124 -6.48 28.76 -6.66
N LEU A 125 -6.46 28.11 -5.50
CA LEU A 125 -5.54 27.04 -5.17
C LEU A 125 -6.09 25.67 -5.61
N VAL A 126 -5.20 24.85 -6.16
CA VAL A 126 -5.47 23.49 -6.60
C VAL A 126 -4.54 22.54 -5.84
N HIS A 127 -5.13 21.55 -5.18
CA HIS A 127 -4.47 20.46 -4.49
C HIS A 127 -4.26 19.30 -5.47
N MET A 128 -3.04 18.78 -5.59
CA MET A 128 -2.73 17.72 -6.55
C MET A 128 -1.75 16.70 -5.97
N GLU A 129 -1.95 15.43 -6.29
CA GLU A 129 -0.94 14.39 -6.11
C GLU A 129 -0.15 14.21 -7.41
N ILE A 130 1.18 14.29 -7.33
CA ILE A 130 2.06 14.13 -8.49
C ILE A 130 3.06 13.00 -8.30
N GLN A 131 3.43 12.35 -9.41
CA GLN A 131 4.51 11.37 -9.45
C GLN A 131 5.87 12.07 -9.66
N ASP A 132 6.77 11.90 -8.69
CA ASP A 132 8.15 12.38 -8.73
C ASP A 132 8.97 11.58 -9.76
N PRO A 133 10.01 12.16 -10.42
CA PRO A 133 10.85 11.41 -11.35
C PRO A 133 11.55 10.19 -10.73
N SER A 134 11.70 10.16 -9.40
CA SER A 134 12.28 9.05 -8.63
C SER A 134 11.32 7.85 -8.47
N GLY A 135 10.05 8.00 -8.86
CA GLY A 135 9.03 6.95 -8.77
C GLY A 135 8.10 7.05 -7.55
N GLY A 136 8.38 7.92 -6.58
CA GLY A 136 7.49 8.21 -5.44
C GLY A 136 6.38 9.21 -5.77
N TYR A 137 5.39 9.33 -4.89
CA TYR A 137 4.30 10.32 -5.03
C TYR A 137 4.48 11.46 -4.02
N ARG A 138 3.97 12.64 -4.37
CA ARG A 138 3.99 13.83 -3.49
C ARG A 138 2.70 14.62 -3.61
N TYR A 139 2.28 15.18 -2.49
CA TYR A 139 1.22 16.18 -2.43
C TYR A 139 1.78 17.58 -2.65
N ILE A 140 1.23 18.29 -3.64
CA ILE A 140 1.58 19.66 -3.96
C ILE A 140 0.34 20.55 -4.03
N THR A 141 0.57 21.85 -3.87
CA THR A 141 -0.45 22.88 -4.09
C THR A 141 0.08 23.96 -5.02
N CYS A 142 -0.78 24.43 -5.92
CA CYS A 142 -0.47 25.46 -6.89
C CYS A 142 -1.63 26.43 -7.07
N GLN A 143 -1.32 27.70 -7.34
CA GLN A 143 -2.30 28.67 -7.83
C GLN A 143 -2.49 28.51 -9.34
N ILE A 144 -3.73 28.67 -9.82
CA ILE A 144 -4.06 28.50 -11.25
C ILE A 144 -3.33 29.47 -12.20
N GLN A 145 -2.93 30.65 -11.71
CA GLN A 145 -2.24 31.67 -12.52
C GLN A 145 -0.73 31.44 -12.61
N ASN A 146 -0.14 30.74 -11.64
CA ASN A 146 1.31 30.64 -11.49
C ASN A 146 1.72 29.33 -10.82
N CYS A 147 1.68 28.23 -11.57
CA CYS A 147 2.24 26.95 -11.16
C CYS A 147 3.57 26.75 -11.89
N SER A 148 4.65 27.15 -11.22
CA SER A 148 6.02 26.91 -11.63
C SER A 148 6.75 26.21 -10.49
N ASP A 149 7.86 25.53 -10.77
CA ASP A 149 8.64 24.84 -9.71
C ASP A 149 9.05 25.75 -8.54
N LYS A 150 9.10 27.08 -8.76
CA LYS A 150 9.43 28.07 -7.73
C LYS A 150 8.25 28.52 -6.89
N THR A 151 7.03 28.38 -7.41
CA THR A 151 5.78 28.82 -6.76
C THR A 151 4.96 27.65 -6.23
N MET A 152 5.35 26.42 -6.60
CA MET A 152 4.82 25.19 -6.05
C MET A 152 5.13 25.09 -4.56
N THR A 153 4.10 24.87 -3.76
CA THR A 153 4.23 24.58 -2.34
C THR A 153 4.07 23.08 -2.11
N VAL A 154 4.90 22.54 -1.21
CA VAL A 154 4.89 21.13 -0.81
C VAL A 154 4.47 21.09 0.66
N PRO A 155 3.17 20.91 0.98
CA PRO A 155 2.69 21.01 2.35
C PRO A 155 3.16 19.85 3.24
N PHE A 156 3.54 18.72 2.64
CA PHE A 156 4.05 17.54 3.33
C PHE A 156 5.40 17.12 2.75
N ALA A 157 6.45 17.14 3.59
CA ALA A 157 7.82 16.93 3.14
C ALA A 157 8.18 15.46 2.79
N GLY A 158 7.35 14.49 3.19
CA GLY A 158 7.57 13.06 2.94
C GLY A 158 7.06 12.60 1.57
N SER A 159 7.52 11.42 1.14
CA SER A 159 6.88 10.69 0.03
C SER A 159 5.54 10.12 0.49
N THR A 160 4.53 10.23 -0.37
CA THR A 160 3.21 9.62 -0.16
C THR A 160 3.10 8.33 -0.96
N ASP A 161 2.18 7.48 -0.55
CA ASP A 161 1.76 6.35 -1.37
C ASP A 161 0.94 6.85 -2.56
N ARG A 162 0.72 5.98 -3.55
CA ARG A 162 -0.15 6.27 -4.69
C ARG A 162 -1.60 6.37 -4.23
N ASP A 163 -2.39 7.24 -4.86
CA ASP A 163 -3.83 7.35 -4.66
C ASP A 163 -4.18 7.72 -3.20
N SER A 164 -3.28 8.49 -2.58
CA SER A 164 -3.30 8.78 -1.14
C SER A 164 -4.01 10.08 -0.81
N LEU A 165 -3.98 11.08 -1.69
CA LEU A 165 -4.48 12.42 -1.38
C LEU A 165 -6.01 12.46 -1.37
N THR A 166 -6.58 12.89 -0.25
CA THR A 166 -8.01 13.16 -0.13
C THR A 166 -8.24 14.52 0.53
N VAL A 167 -8.99 15.41 -0.13
CA VAL A 167 -9.38 16.73 0.41
C VAL A 167 -10.90 16.76 0.55
N GLN A 168 -11.39 16.83 1.79
CA GLN A 168 -12.82 16.82 2.12
C GLN A 168 -13.10 17.79 3.26
N ASP A 169 -14.03 18.72 3.04
CA ASP A 169 -14.42 19.75 4.02
C ASP A 169 -13.19 20.46 4.64
N ASP A 170 -13.09 20.45 5.97
CA ASP A 170 -12.00 21.04 6.74
C ASP A 170 -10.73 20.17 6.78
N TYR A 171 -10.74 18.95 6.22
CA TYR A 171 -9.69 17.94 6.40
C TYR A 171 -8.91 17.64 5.10
N ILE A 172 -7.63 17.29 5.26
CA ILE A 172 -6.80 16.65 4.24
C ILE A 172 -6.19 15.40 4.83
N PHE A 173 -6.24 14.29 4.08
CA PHE A 173 -5.67 13.01 4.50
C PHE A 173 -4.52 12.60 3.56
N LEU A 174 -3.51 11.97 4.15
CA LEU A 174 -2.36 11.38 3.45
C LEU A 174 -1.99 10.03 4.07
N GLN A 175 -1.40 9.17 3.26
CA GLN A 175 -0.93 7.84 3.57
C GLN A 175 0.53 7.73 3.14
N THR A 176 1.35 7.14 4.02
CA THR A 176 2.76 6.88 3.75
C THR A 176 3.11 5.47 4.20
N THR A 177 3.74 4.66 3.36
CA THR A 177 4.29 3.36 3.76
C THR A 177 5.79 3.47 4.02
N SER A 178 6.21 3.10 5.23
CA SER A 178 7.63 3.00 5.60
C SER A 178 7.91 1.66 6.26
N ALA A 179 8.93 0.93 5.78
CA ALA A 179 9.39 -0.34 6.37
C ALA A 179 8.25 -1.33 6.69
N ASN A 180 7.33 -1.51 5.74
CA ASN A 180 6.17 -2.41 5.84
C ASN A 180 5.10 -1.99 6.87
N ARG A 181 5.08 -0.71 7.29
CA ARG A 181 4.00 -0.12 8.09
C ARG A 181 3.45 1.13 7.40
N THR A 182 2.15 1.13 7.15
CA THR A 182 1.39 2.28 6.69
C THR A 182 1.14 3.23 7.86
N LYS A 183 1.36 4.52 7.63
CA LYS A 183 0.99 5.60 8.54
C LYS A 183 0.04 6.54 7.82
N TYR A 184 -0.96 7.03 8.55
CA TYR A 184 -1.95 7.96 8.03
C TYR A 184 -1.79 9.31 8.74
N TYR A 185 -1.90 10.39 7.99
CA TYR A 185 -1.77 11.76 8.47
C TYR A 185 -3.03 12.54 8.12
N VAL A 186 -3.39 13.46 9.00
CA VAL A 186 -4.50 14.39 8.83
C VAL A 186 -3.99 15.83 8.96
N SER A 187 -4.58 16.74 8.19
CA SER A 187 -4.44 18.18 8.35
C SER A 187 -5.84 18.78 8.52
N TYR A 188 -6.10 19.37 9.69
CA TYR A 188 -7.35 20.07 9.98
C TYR A 188 -7.18 21.57 9.72
N ARG A 189 -8.08 22.17 8.93
CA ARG A 189 -8.05 23.57 8.49
C ARG A 189 -6.70 23.99 7.92
N ARG A 190 -6.09 23.10 7.12
CA ARG A 190 -4.82 23.32 6.42
C ARG A 190 -3.62 23.62 7.33
N ASN A 191 -3.69 23.23 8.60
CA ASN A 191 -2.55 23.28 9.51
C ASN A 191 -1.52 22.18 9.17
N GLY A 192 -0.42 22.13 9.94
CA GLY A 192 0.57 21.06 9.79
C GLY A 192 -0.04 19.65 9.90
N PHE A 193 0.50 18.71 9.14
CA PHE A 193 0.06 17.32 9.17
C PHE A 193 0.43 16.65 10.50
N VAL A 194 -0.55 15.98 11.10
CA VAL A 194 -0.40 15.21 12.33
C VAL A 194 -0.73 13.75 12.04
N GLN A 195 0.04 12.82 12.58
CA GLN A 195 -0.24 11.40 12.41
C GLN A 195 -1.54 11.01 13.13
N MET A 196 -2.45 10.36 12.43
CA MET A 196 -3.69 9.82 12.98
C MET A 196 -3.37 8.78 14.06
N LYS A 197 -4.04 8.90 15.21
CA LYS A 197 -3.88 8.03 16.37
C LYS A 197 -4.98 6.97 16.36
N LEU A 198 -4.67 5.85 15.73
CA LEU A 198 -5.41 4.59 15.79
C LEU A 198 -4.93 3.73 16.98
N PRO A 199 -5.65 2.68 17.40
CA PRO A 199 -5.20 1.80 18.46
C PRO A 199 -3.83 1.18 18.12
N LYS A 200 -2.88 1.24 19.07
CA LYS A 200 -1.44 0.95 18.79
C LYS A 200 -1.16 -0.42 18.17
N TYR A 201 -1.97 -1.42 18.49
CA TYR A 201 -1.79 -2.80 18.06
C TYR A 201 -2.87 -3.29 17.08
N ALA A 202 -3.87 -2.46 16.78
CA ALA A 202 -4.83 -2.68 15.70
C ALA A 202 -4.18 -2.23 14.39
N LEU A 203 -3.27 -3.05 13.86
CA LEU A 203 -2.51 -2.69 12.67
C LEU A 203 -3.43 -2.56 11.45
N PRO A 204 -3.54 -1.36 10.85
CA PRO A 204 -4.40 -1.13 9.70
C PRO A 204 -3.76 -1.75 8.45
N LYS A 205 -4.52 -2.59 7.75
CA LYS A 205 -4.16 -3.07 6.41
C LYS A 205 -4.62 -2.07 5.35
N ASP A 206 -5.83 -1.57 5.52
CA ASP A 206 -6.48 -0.61 4.62
C ASP A 206 -7.39 0.33 5.44
N LEU A 207 -7.66 1.52 4.91
CA LEU A 207 -8.39 2.57 5.58
C LEU A 207 -9.18 3.40 4.57
N GLN A 208 -10.48 3.60 4.83
CA GLN A 208 -11.37 4.40 4.00
C GLN A 208 -12.08 5.47 4.82
N ILE A 209 -12.08 6.71 4.33
CA ILE A 209 -12.85 7.81 4.90
C ILE A 209 -14.32 7.65 4.50
N ILE A 210 -15.21 7.52 5.49
CA ILE A 210 -16.65 7.29 5.27
C ILE A 210 -17.40 8.63 5.17
N SER A 211 -17.13 9.54 6.11
CA SER A 211 -17.77 10.86 6.18
C SER A 211 -16.94 11.80 7.04
N THR A 212 -16.87 13.07 6.64
CA THR A 212 -16.24 14.16 7.37
C THR A 212 -17.26 15.20 7.89
N ASP A 213 -18.57 14.87 7.85
CA ASP A 213 -19.63 15.81 8.23
C ASP A 213 -19.59 16.18 9.73
N GLU A 214 -20.00 17.42 10.02
CA GLU A 214 -20.16 17.99 11.35
C GLU A 214 -18.88 18.04 12.22
N ASN A 215 -17.74 18.44 11.65
CA ASN A 215 -16.47 18.63 12.36
C ASN A 215 -15.97 17.36 13.06
N GLN A 216 -16.06 16.21 12.40
CA GLN A 216 -15.46 14.96 12.85
C GLN A 216 -15.24 14.04 11.65
N VAL A 217 -14.43 13.00 11.84
CA VAL A 217 -14.09 12.04 10.79
C VAL A 217 -14.59 10.67 11.20
N PHE A 218 -15.45 10.08 10.36
CA PHE A 218 -15.74 8.65 10.36
C PHE A 218 -14.81 7.94 9.42
N VAL A 219 -14.12 6.94 9.94
CA VAL A 219 -13.19 6.13 9.18
C VAL A 219 -13.50 4.67 9.40
N ALA A 220 -13.42 3.89 8.33
CA ALA A 220 -13.46 2.44 8.42
C ALA A 220 -12.04 1.90 8.21
N VAL A 221 -11.60 1.06 9.14
CA VAL A 221 -10.26 0.49 9.14
C VAL A 221 -10.37 -1.02 9.06
N GLN A 222 -9.75 -1.63 8.04
CA GLN A 222 -9.58 -3.07 7.98
C GLN A 222 -8.33 -3.43 8.75
N GLU A 223 -8.49 -4.16 9.84
CA GLU A 223 -7.36 -4.64 10.62
C GLU A 223 -6.70 -5.86 9.95
N TRP A 224 -5.43 -6.12 10.27
CA TRP A 224 -4.59 -7.11 9.60
C TRP A 224 -5.16 -8.54 9.55
N TYR A 225 -6.01 -8.93 10.49
CA TYR A 225 -6.62 -10.27 10.58
C TYR A 225 -7.96 -10.38 9.83
N GLN A 226 -8.54 -9.26 9.40
CA GLN A 226 -9.83 -9.19 8.73
C GLN A 226 -9.66 -9.31 7.20
N THR A 227 -10.66 -9.89 6.54
CA THR A 227 -10.65 -10.06 5.07
C THR A 227 -11.80 -9.33 4.38
N ASP A 228 -13.00 -9.44 4.94
CA ASP A 228 -14.27 -8.97 4.38
C ASP A 228 -15.04 -8.10 5.37
N THR A 229 -14.40 -7.73 6.48
CA THR A 229 -14.95 -6.82 7.48
C THR A 229 -14.02 -5.65 7.76
N TYR A 230 -14.63 -4.56 8.22
CA TYR A 230 -13.97 -3.33 8.65
C TYR A 230 -14.49 -2.92 10.04
N ASN A 231 -13.65 -2.25 10.81
CA ASN A 231 -14.04 -1.63 12.06
C ASN A 231 -14.29 -0.14 11.85
N LEU A 232 -15.40 0.37 12.34
CA LEU A 232 -15.78 1.78 12.25
C LEU A 232 -15.21 2.54 13.45
N TYR A 233 -14.52 3.64 13.17
CA TYR A 233 -13.93 4.53 14.15
C TYR A 233 -14.43 5.97 13.94
N GLN A 234 -14.47 6.74 15.03
CA GLN A 234 -14.78 8.17 15.03
C GLN A 234 -13.62 8.97 15.62
N SER A 235 -13.28 10.08 14.98
CA SER A 235 -12.26 11.01 15.47
C SER A 235 -12.78 12.02 16.48
N ASP A 236 -11.86 12.73 17.12
CA ASP A 236 -12.10 14.04 17.71
C ASP A 236 -12.28 15.12 16.61
N PRO A 237 -12.63 16.37 16.95
CA PRO A 237 -12.85 17.40 15.94
C PRO A 237 -11.64 17.74 15.06
N ARG A 238 -10.41 17.45 15.50
CA ARG A 238 -9.19 17.64 14.69
C ARG A 238 -8.89 16.47 13.76
N GLY A 239 -9.61 15.35 13.86
CA GLY A 239 -9.35 14.17 13.03
C GLY A 239 -8.16 13.33 13.49
N VAL A 240 -7.70 13.48 14.74
CA VAL A 240 -6.44 12.87 15.22
C VAL A 240 -6.71 11.65 16.09
N TYR A 241 -7.59 11.74 17.08
CA TYR A 241 -7.81 10.72 18.10
C TYR A 241 -9.04 9.88 17.80
N TYR A 242 -8.81 8.62 17.39
CA TYR A 242 -9.86 7.71 16.94
C TYR A 242 -10.29 6.73 18.04
N SER A 243 -11.59 6.64 18.30
CA SER A 243 -12.20 5.62 19.15
C SER A 243 -13.10 4.70 18.33
N ILE A 244 -13.18 3.43 18.71
CA ILE A 244 -14.02 2.45 18.02
C ILE A 244 -15.51 2.74 18.28
N LEU A 245 -16.35 2.51 17.27
CA LEU A 245 -17.80 2.63 17.33
C LEU A 245 -18.53 1.31 17.05
N LEU A 246 -18.11 0.61 16.00
CA LEU A 246 -18.73 -0.64 15.59
C LEU A 246 -17.70 -1.59 14.98
N GLU A 247 -17.68 -2.82 15.46
CA GLU A 247 -16.83 -3.88 14.93
C GLU A 247 -17.49 -4.63 13.78
N ASN A 248 -16.67 -5.18 12.89
CA ASN A 248 -17.06 -6.15 11.86
C ASN A 248 -18.18 -5.68 10.91
N VAL A 249 -18.11 -4.43 10.45
CA VAL A 249 -18.98 -3.92 9.38
C VAL A 249 -18.65 -4.65 8.08
N ARG A 250 -19.67 -5.12 7.37
CA ARG A 250 -19.54 -5.84 6.10
C ARG A 250 -18.86 -4.97 5.05
N SER A 251 -17.92 -5.56 4.30
CA SER A 251 -17.32 -4.95 3.11
C SER A 251 -17.36 -5.89 1.91
N THR A 252 -17.48 -5.29 0.72
CA THR A 252 -17.48 -6.01 -0.56
C THR A 252 -16.55 -5.30 -1.53
N LYS A 253 -15.72 -6.06 -2.27
CA LYS A 253 -14.88 -5.52 -3.35
C LYS A 253 -15.66 -5.50 -4.66
N GLN A 254 -15.77 -4.33 -5.26
CA GLN A 254 -16.36 -4.19 -6.60
C GLN A 254 -15.31 -4.44 -7.70
N PRO A 255 -15.73 -4.78 -8.94
CA PRO A 255 -14.82 -5.09 -10.05
C PRO A 255 -13.83 -3.96 -10.42
N GLU A 256 -14.12 -2.71 -10.05
CA GLU A 256 -13.31 -1.51 -10.35
C GLU A 256 -12.39 -1.09 -9.17
N GLU A 257 -11.92 -2.03 -8.34
CA GLU A 257 -11.05 -1.80 -7.17
C GLU A 257 -11.67 -0.95 -6.04
N ASN A 258 -12.89 -0.42 -6.21
CA ASN A 258 -13.61 0.28 -5.17
C ASN A 258 -14.13 -0.69 -4.09
N VAL A 259 -13.67 -0.51 -2.85
CA VAL A 259 -14.22 -1.19 -1.68
C VAL A 259 -15.47 -0.45 -1.22
N LEU A 260 -16.57 -1.19 -1.10
CA LEU A 260 -17.83 -0.69 -0.57
C LEU A 260 -18.02 -1.21 0.86
N ILE A 261 -18.35 -0.30 1.78
CA ILE A 261 -18.60 -0.60 3.18
C ILE A 261 -20.08 -0.35 3.47
N ASP A 262 -20.76 -1.34 4.06
CA ASP A 262 -22.21 -1.32 4.29
C ASP A 262 -22.59 -0.45 5.51
N ILE A 263 -22.45 0.86 5.32
CA ILE A 263 -22.90 1.90 6.26
C ILE A 263 -23.65 2.98 5.49
N LEU A 264 -24.75 3.46 6.09
CA LEU A 264 -25.60 4.49 5.53
C LEU A 264 -25.96 5.54 6.59
N GLU A 265 -25.71 6.80 6.27
CA GLU A 265 -26.21 7.94 7.03
C GLU A 265 -27.64 8.28 6.59
N VAL A 266 -28.56 8.42 7.54
CA VAL A 266 -29.94 8.82 7.28
C VAL A 266 -29.97 10.34 7.08
N ARG A 267 -30.09 10.77 5.82
CA ARG A 267 -30.03 12.20 5.46
C ARG A 267 -31.13 13.05 6.12
N GLY A 268 -32.30 12.45 6.38
CA GLY A 268 -33.45 13.14 6.96
C GLY A 268 -33.26 13.53 8.43
N VAL A 269 -32.45 12.79 9.19
CA VAL A 269 -32.19 13.08 10.61
C VAL A 269 -30.71 12.90 10.88
N LYS A 270 -30.00 14.03 10.96
CA LYS A 270 -28.57 14.04 11.26
C LYS A 270 -28.25 13.32 12.56
N GLY A 271 -27.27 12.43 12.49
CA GLY A 271 -26.79 11.61 13.59
C GLY A 271 -27.34 10.19 13.65
N VAL A 272 -28.26 9.83 12.74
CA VAL A 272 -28.80 8.47 12.61
C VAL A 272 -28.05 7.71 11.53
N PHE A 273 -27.56 6.51 11.86
CA PHE A 273 -26.85 5.64 10.91
C PHE A 273 -27.44 4.23 10.92
N LEU A 274 -27.37 3.56 9.78
CA LEU A 274 -27.58 2.12 9.64
C LEU A 274 -26.27 1.46 9.22
N ALA A 275 -26.02 0.26 9.72
CA ALA A 275 -24.85 -0.53 9.33
C ALA A 275 -25.18 -2.03 9.32
N ASN A 276 -24.57 -2.78 8.41
CA ASN A 276 -24.64 -4.24 8.40
C ASN A 276 -23.39 -4.82 9.05
N GLN A 277 -23.58 -5.55 10.15
CA GLN A 277 -22.52 -6.24 10.87
C GLN A 277 -22.45 -7.71 10.44
N LYS A 278 -21.25 -8.24 10.20
CA LYS A 278 -21.01 -9.64 9.84
C LYS A 278 -20.26 -10.37 10.96
N ILE A 279 -20.92 -11.29 11.65
CA ILE A 279 -20.33 -12.13 12.70
C ILE A 279 -20.67 -13.59 12.42
N ASP A 280 -19.69 -14.48 12.46
CA ASP A 280 -19.86 -15.93 12.20
C ASP A 280 -20.60 -16.24 10.89
N GLY A 281 -20.37 -15.43 9.86
CA GLY A 281 -21.05 -15.54 8.56
C GLY A 281 -22.49 -15.02 8.52
N LYS A 282 -23.03 -14.54 9.64
CA LYS A 282 -24.37 -13.94 9.71
C LYS A 282 -24.28 -12.43 9.54
N VAL A 283 -25.01 -11.89 8.59
CA VAL A 283 -25.13 -10.44 8.37
C VAL A 283 -26.38 -9.94 9.08
N ARG A 284 -26.23 -8.95 9.97
CA ARG A 284 -27.33 -8.36 10.73
C ARG A 284 -27.31 -6.84 10.61
N THR A 285 -28.47 -6.25 10.39
CA THR A 285 -28.63 -4.79 10.30
C THR A 285 -28.85 -4.18 11.67
N LEU A 286 -28.13 -3.08 11.91
CA LEU A 286 -28.19 -2.29 13.14
C LEU A 286 -28.52 -0.82 12.80
N ILE A 287 -29.15 -0.14 13.73
CA ILE A 287 -29.43 1.30 13.70
C ILE A 287 -28.87 1.98 14.95
N THR A 288 -28.40 3.20 14.80
CA THR A 288 -27.96 4.07 15.91
C THR A 288 -28.59 5.44 15.76
N TYR A 289 -28.97 6.05 16.88
CA TYR A 289 -29.51 7.42 16.93
C TYR A 289 -28.54 8.42 17.58
N ASN A 290 -27.45 7.92 18.16
CA ASN A 290 -26.46 8.70 18.88
C ASN A 290 -25.09 8.66 18.18
N LYS A 291 -25.13 8.77 16.85
CA LYS A 291 -23.95 8.92 16.00
C LYS A 291 -22.93 7.76 16.09
N GLY A 292 -23.41 6.55 16.43
CA GLY A 292 -22.59 5.33 16.47
C GLY A 292 -22.15 4.89 17.86
N ARG A 293 -22.58 5.55 18.94
CA ARG A 293 -22.21 5.16 20.31
C ARG A 293 -22.92 3.88 20.78
N ASP A 294 -24.22 3.77 20.53
CA ASP A 294 -25.03 2.59 20.83
C ASP A 294 -25.77 2.15 19.55
N TRP A 295 -25.80 0.84 19.32
CA TRP A 295 -26.41 0.22 18.15
C TRP A 295 -27.46 -0.80 18.59
N ASP A 296 -28.63 -0.74 17.97
CA ASP A 296 -29.76 -1.63 18.24
C ASP A 296 -30.23 -2.31 16.95
N PHE A 297 -30.91 -3.45 17.08
CA PHE A 297 -31.54 -4.13 15.95
C PHE A 297 -32.81 -3.41 15.49
N LEU A 298 -33.18 -3.59 14.22
CA LEU A 298 -34.44 -3.08 13.69
C LEU A 298 -35.63 -3.93 14.17
N ASN A 299 -36.66 -3.27 14.69
CA ASN A 299 -37.89 -3.94 15.12
C ASN A 299 -38.61 -4.56 13.91
N PRO A 300 -39.03 -5.83 13.98
CA PRO A 300 -39.87 -6.41 12.94
C PRO A 300 -41.27 -5.77 12.94
N PRO A 301 -41.96 -5.68 11.78
CA PRO A 301 -43.34 -5.25 11.72
C PRO A 301 -44.26 -6.29 12.39
N ASP A 302 -45.28 -5.84 13.12
CA ASP A 302 -46.24 -6.74 13.79
C ASP A 302 -47.13 -7.50 12.80
N ILE A 303 -47.39 -6.92 11.63
CA ILE A 303 -48.25 -7.47 10.59
C ILE A 303 -47.56 -7.46 9.22
N ASP A 304 -47.87 -8.47 8.41
CA ASP A 304 -47.47 -8.53 7.00
C ASP A 304 -48.36 -7.65 6.12
N MET A 305 -48.02 -7.55 4.84
CA MET A 305 -48.81 -6.77 3.87
C MET A 305 -50.25 -7.29 3.64
N ASN A 306 -50.56 -8.51 4.07
CA ASN A 306 -51.88 -9.13 4.00
C ASN A 306 -52.67 -8.98 5.31
N GLY A 307 -52.14 -8.22 6.28
CA GLY A 307 -52.75 -8.00 7.59
C GLY A 307 -52.67 -9.19 8.54
N LYS A 308 -51.82 -10.19 8.25
CA LYS A 308 -51.58 -11.31 9.16
C LYS A 308 -50.44 -11.00 10.13
N PRO A 309 -50.51 -11.44 11.39
CA PRO A 309 -49.41 -11.27 12.34
C PRO A 309 -48.13 -11.93 11.81
N THR A 310 -47.00 -11.24 11.93
CA THR A 310 -45.71 -11.84 11.58
C THR A 310 -45.24 -12.81 12.68
N ASN A 311 -44.54 -13.87 12.28
CA ASN A 311 -43.97 -14.85 13.22
C ASN A 311 -42.60 -14.41 13.79
N CYS A 312 -42.11 -13.23 13.39
CA CYS A 312 -40.79 -12.73 13.74
C CYS A 312 -40.88 -11.94 15.05
N LYS A 313 -40.27 -12.45 16.12
CA LYS A 313 -40.23 -11.77 17.41
C LYS A 313 -38.81 -11.72 17.98
N PRO A 314 -38.40 -10.59 18.60
CA PRO A 314 -37.19 -10.54 19.39
C PRO A 314 -37.22 -11.58 20.53
N PRO A 315 -36.07 -12.17 20.93
CA PRO A 315 -34.71 -11.87 20.48
C PRO A 315 -34.22 -12.71 19.29
N ASP A 316 -35.01 -13.67 18.81
CA ASP A 316 -34.55 -14.66 17.81
C ASP A 316 -34.64 -14.15 16.36
N CYS A 317 -35.47 -13.13 16.13
CA CYS A 317 -35.77 -12.61 14.80
C CYS A 317 -35.94 -11.08 14.82
N TYR A 318 -35.34 -10.41 13.83
CA TYR A 318 -35.36 -8.97 13.61
C TYR A 318 -35.55 -8.64 12.12
N LEU A 319 -35.71 -7.36 11.83
CA LEU A 319 -35.66 -6.84 10.45
C LEU A 319 -34.21 -6.60 10.02
N HIS A 320 -33.89 -6.99 8.78
CA HIS A 320 -32.60 -6.75 8.15
C HIS A 320 -32.80 -6.15 6.77
N LEU A 321 -31.95 -5.20 6.38
CA LEU A 321 -32.05 -4.44 5.13
C LEU A 321 -30.75 -4.55 4.31
N HIS A 322 -30.91 -4.60 3.00
CA HIS A 322 -29.82 -4.41 2.04
C HIS A 322 -29.54 -2.90 1.94
N LEU A 323 -28.38 -2.45 2.42
CA LEU A 323 -28.11 -1.01 2.59
C LEU A 323 -27.59 -0.36 1.30
N ARG A 324 -26.38 -0.71 0.91
CA ARG A 324 -25.70 -0.19 -0.29
C ARG A 324 -25.39 -1.28 -1.32
N TRP A 325 -25.51 -2.54 -0.91
CA TRP A 325 -25.19 -3.70 -1.72
C TRP A 325 -26.39 -4.65 -1.74
N ALA A 326 -26.86 -4.95 -2.94
CA ALA A 326 -27.66 -6.15 -3.18
C ALA A 326 -26.70 -7.26 -3.62
N ASP A 327 -26.77 -8.42 -2.97
CA ASP A 327 -25.99 -9.58 -3.39
C ASP A 327 -26.38 -10.11 -4.78
N ASN A 328 -27.56 -9.69 -5.26
CA ASN A 328 -28.05 -9.93 -6.59
C ASN A 328 -27.57 -8.82 -7.57
N PRO A 329 -26.70 -9.12 -8.56
CA PRO A 329 -26.16 -8.13 -9.49
C PRO A 329 -27.20 -7.58 -10.50
N TYR A 330 -28.44 -8.08 -10.47
CA TYR A 330 -29.51 -7.67 -11.38
C TYR A 330 -30.52 -6.69 -10.77
N VAL A 331 -30.33 -6.24 -9.52
CA VAL A 331 -31.31 -5.40 -8.80
C VAL A 331 -30.60 -4.31 -7.99
N SER A 332 -31.26 -3.15 -7.84
CA SER A 332 -30.71 -1.96 -7.18
C SER A 332 -31.19 -1.84 -5.72
N GLY A 333 -30.95 -2.87 -4.90
CA GLY A 333 -31.51 -3.03 -3.53
C GLY A 333 -30.96 -2.08 -2.46
N THR A 334 -30.92 -0.77 -2.74
CA THR A 334 -30.41 0.26 -1.82
C THR A 334 -31.52 0.83 -0.92
N VAL A 335 -31.18 1.17 0.32
CA VAL A 335 -32.09 1.93 1.20
C VAL A 335 -32.18 3.38 0.72
N HIS A 336 -33.41 3.86 0.53
CA HIS A 336 -33.73 5.22 0.09
C HIS A 336 -34.09 6.12 1.26
N THR A 337 -33.28 7.18 1.46
CA THR A 337 -33.55 8.27 2.40
C THR A 337 -33.27 9.62 1.74
N LYS A 338 -34.00 10.66 2.16
CA LYS A 338 -33.84 12.04 1.68
C LYS A 338 -33.78 13.00 2.87
N ASP A 339 -32.97 14.04 2.75
CA ASP A 339 -32.87 15.16 3.70
C ASP A 339 -34.19 15.94 3.82
N THR A 340 -34.91 16.07 2.70
CA THR A 340 -36.21 16.74 2.62
C THR A 340 -37.36 15.99 3.31
N ALA A 341 -37.18 14.69 3.63
CA ALA A 341 -38.22 13.81 4.15
C ALA A 341 -37.79 13.17 5.49
N PRO A 342 -37.73 13.93 6.59
CA PRO A 342 -37.26 13.41 7.88
C PRO A 342 -38.16 12.28 8.39
N GLY A 343 -37.54 11.20 8.86
CA GLY A 343 -38.22 10.02 9.40
C GLY A 343 -38.63 8.98 8.35
N LEU A 344 -38.66 9.32 7.06
CA LEU A 344 -38.96 8.36 5.99
C LEU A 344 -37.70 7.58 5.60
N ILE A 345 -37.75 6.27 5.81
CA ILE A 345 -36.72 5.32 5.38
C ILE A 345 -37.45 4.16 4.71
N MET A 346 -37.08 3.85 3.47
CA MET A 346 -37.67 2.75 2.71
C MET A 346 -36.56 1.93 2.06
N GLY A 347 -36.66 0.60 2.09
CA GLY A 347 -35.65 -0.25 1.47
C GLY A 347 -36.06 -1.73 1.43
N ALA A 348 -35.30 -2.49 0.67
CA ALA A 348 -35.47 -3.93 0.53
C ALA A 348 -34.74 -4.69 1.64
N GLY A 349 -35.29 -5.83 2.05
CA GLY A 349 -34.71 -6.65 3.10
C GLY A 349 -35.52 -7.91 3.40
N ASN A 350 -35.26 -8.51 4.57
CA ASN A 350 -35.98 -9.68 5.04
C ASN A 350 -36.16 -9.69 6.56
N LEU A 351 -37.11 -10.50 7.02
CA LEU A 351 -37.29 -10.84 8.42
C LEU A 351 -36.58 -12.16 8.73
N GLY A 352 -35.78 -12.19 9.78
CA GLY A 352 -35.05 -13.39 10.16
C GLY A 352 -34.00 -13.17 11.23
N SER A 353 -33.07 -14.12 11.34
CA SER A 353 -31.90 -14.01 12.23
C SER A 353 -30.66 -13.41 11.54
N GLN A 354 -30.74 -13.25 10.21
CA GLN A 354 -29.72 -12.68 9.33
C GLN A 354 -30.32 -12.24 7.99
N LEU A 355 -29.57 -11.42 7.26
CA LEU A 355 -29.83 -11.04 5.87
C LEU A 355 -29.63 -12.24 4.94
N VAL A 356 -30.50 -12.40 3.94
CA VAL A 356 -30.42 -13.46 2.92
C VAL A 356 -30.64 -12.91 1.52
N GLU A 357 -30.11 -13.61 0.50
CA GLU A 357 -30.11 -13.16 -0.89
C GLU A 357 -31.40 -13.50 -1.64
N TYR A 358 -32.10 -14.57 -1.27
CA TYR A 358 -33.22 -15.10 -2.06
C TYR A 358 -34.58 -14.48 -1.72
N LYS A 359 -34.66 -13.62 -0.70
CA LYS A 359 -35.91 -13.03 -0.22
C LYS A 359 -35.73 -11.53 0.00
N GLU A 360 -36.36 -10.75 -0.87
CA GLU A 360 -36.24 -9.29 -0.91
C GLU A 360 -37.63 -8.65 -0.86
N GLU A 361 -38.07 -8.30 0.35
CA GLU A 361 -39.34 -7.63 0.61
C GLU A 361 -39.09 -6.15 0.90
N MET A 362 -40.00 -5.27 0.49
CA MET A 362 -39.89 -3.82 0.72
C MET A 362 -40.52 -3.43 2.04
N TYR A 363 -39.75 -2.71 2.86
CA TYR A 363 -40.17 -2.18 4.15
C TYR A 363 -40.07 -0.65 4.17
N ILE A 364 -40.97 -0.02 4.93
CA ILE A 364 -40.98 1.42 5.16
C ILE A 364 -41.17 1.75 6.64
N THR A 365 -40.50 2.81 7.08
CA THR A 365 -40.77 3.51 8.34
C THR A 365 -41.00 4.99 8.03
N SER A 366 -41.86 5.62 8.83
CA SER A 366 -42.17 7.06 8.74
C SER A 366 -41.86 7.81 10.05
N ASP A 367 -41.25 7.11 11.01
CA ASP A 367 -40.89 7.58 12.34
C ASP A 367 -39.43 7.25 12.67
N CYS A 368 -38.59 7.24 11.62
CA CYS A 368 -37.13 7.09 11.68
C CYS A 368 -36.63 5.74 12.22
N GLY A 369 -37.40 4.65 12.03
CA GLY A 369 -36.97 3.29 12.38
C GLY A 369 -37.59 2.72 13.65
N ASN A 370 -38.48 3.47 14.33
CA ASN A 370 -39.22 2.97 15.48
C ASN A 370 -40.28 1.93 15.08
N THR A 371 -41.10 2.28 14.08
CA THR A 371 -42.16 1.43 13.55
C THR A 371 -41.89 1.11 12.08
N TRP A 372 -41.72 -0.17 11.78
CA TRP A 372 -41.57 -0.68 10.43
C TRP A 372 -42.86 -1.29 9.91
N ARG A 373 -43.07 -1.24 8.59
CA ARG A 373 -44.19 -1.85 7.89
C ARG A 373 -43.71 -2.51 6.61
N GLN A 374 -44.24 -3.69 6.31
CA GLN A 374 -44.04 -4.35 5.03
C GLN A 374 -44.99 -3.77 3.97
N VAL A 375 -44.49 -3.54 2.77
CA VAL A 375 -45.24 -2.88 1.68
C VAL A 375 -45.33 -3.74 0.43
N PHE A 376 -44.21 -4.31 -0.03
CA PHE A 376 -44.16 -5.13 -1.25
C PHE A 376 -43.37 -6.43 -1.04
N GLU A 377 -43.71 -7.47 -1.79
CA GLU A 377 -43.04 -8.79 -1.76
C GLU A 377 -41.72 -8.83 -2.56
N GLU A 378 -41.57 -7.96 -3.54
CA GLU A 378 -40.40 -7.87 -4.43
C GLU A 378 -39.89 -6.43 -4.48
N GLU A 379 -38.69 -6.24 -5.01
CA GLU A 379 -38.07 -4.93 -5.11
C GLU A 379 -38.82 -3.96 -6.04
N HIS A 380 -38.84 -2.69 -5.65
CA HIS A 380 -39.41 -1.61 -6.42
C HIS A 380 -38.46 -0.41 -6.39
N HIS A 381 -38.25 0.24 -7.53
CA HIS A 381 -37.65 1.57 -7.59
C HIS A 381 -38.53 2.57 -6.85
N ILE A 382 -37.94 3.29 -5.90
CA ILE A 382 -38.64 4.29 -5.08
C ILE A 382 -38.22 5.69 -5.47
N LEU A 383 -39.21 6.59 -5.61
CA LEU A 383 -38.98 8.01 -5.81
C LEU A 383 -39.86 8.81 -4.84
N TYR A 384 -39.25 9.76 -4.13
CA TYR A 384 -39.94 10.72 -3.28
C TYR A 384 -40.20 12.02 -4.04
N LEU A 385 -41.40 12.56 -3.92
CA LEU A 385 -41.80 13.86 -4.48
C LEU A 385 -42.37 14.75 -3.37
N ASP A 386 -42.30 16.07 -3.54
CA ASP A 386 -42.83 17.08 -2.60
C ASP A 386 -42.37 16.82 -1.15
N HIS A 387 -41.05 16.75 -0.93
CA HIS A 387 -40.46 16.49 0.40
C HIS A 387 -41.02 15.23 1.08
N GLY A 388 -41.18 14.14 0.31
CA GLY A 388 -41.78 12.89 0.78
C GLY A 388 -43.31 12.93 0.94
N GLY A 389 -43.98 13.93 0.35
CA GLY A 389 -45.44 14.02 0.32
C GLY A 389 -46.09 12.99 -0.61
N VAL A 390 -45.38 12.54 -1.66
CA VAL A 390 -45.80 11.43 -2.51
C VAL A 390 -44.65 10.44 -2.64
N ILE A 391 -44.97 9.16 -2.43
CA ILE A 391 -44.03 8.05 -2.62
C ILE A 391 -44.48 7.31 -3.88
N VAL A 392 -43.59 7.21 -4.84
CA VAL A 392 -43.80 6.53 -6.12
C VAL A 392 -42.99 5.24 -6.09
N ALA A 393 -43.61 4.14 -6.50
CA ALA A 393 -42.97 2.83 -6.60
C ALA A 393 -43.26 2.17 -7.95
N ILE A 394 -42.21 1.72 -8.63
CA ILE A 394 -42.31 0.91 -9.85
C ILE A 394 -41.52 -0.38 -9.62
N LYS A 395 -42.12 -1.53 -9.92
CA LYS A 395 -41.49 -2.83 -9.73
C LYS A 395 -40.18 -2.93 -10.53
N ASP A 396 -39.08 -3.30 -9.89
CA ASP A 396 -37.82 -3.57 -10.57
C ASP A 396 -37.87 -5.01 -11.11
N THR A 397 -37.90 -5.15 -12.43
CA THR A 397 -38.06 -6.47 -13.07
C THR A 397 -37.62 -6.45 -14.53
N SER A 398 -37.15 -7.60 -15.00
CA SER A 398 -36.77 -7.84 -16.39
C SER A 398 -37.95 -8.01 -17.35
N ILE A 399 -39.19 -7.80 -16.89
CA ILE A 399 -40.42 -7.94 -17.68
C ILE A 399 -41.03 -6.54 -17.91
N PRO A 400 -41.45 -6.20 -19.14
CA PRO A 400 -41.98 -4.87 -19.41
C PRO A 400 -43.32 -4.65 -18.70
N LEU A 401 -43.49 -3.46 -18.14
CA LEU A 401 -44.64 -3.10 -17.32
C LEU A 401 -45.21 -1.74 -17.72
N LYS A 402 -46.45 -1.48 -17.30
CA LYS A 402 -47.16 -0.22 -17.55
C LYS A 402 -47.84 0.34 -16.30
N ILE A 403 -47.61 -0.32 -15.16
CA ILE A 403 -48.21 0.01 -13.88
C ILE A 403 -47.23 0.81 -13.02
N LEU A 404 -47.76 1.81 -12.35
CA LEU A 404 -47.10 2.65 -11.39
C LEU A 404 -47.91 2.57 -10.09
N LYS A 405 -47.25 2.39 -8.96
CA LYS A 405 -47.88 2.51 -7.65
C LYS A 405 -47.49 3.83 -7.01
N PHE A 406 -48.42 4.48 -6.32
CA PHE A 406 -48.11 5.67 -5.55
C PHE A 406 -48.89 5.70 -4.23
N SER A 407 -48.30 6.34 -3.23
CA SER A 407 -48.89 6.59 -1.91
C SER A 407 -48.75 8.07 -1.55
N ILE A 408 -49.78 8.63 -0.93
CA ILE A 408 -49.84 10.03 -0.47
C ILE A 408 -49.92 10.13 1.07
N ASP A 409 -49.88 8.99 1.74
CA ASP A 409 -50.05 8.84 3.17
C ASP A 409 -48.87 8.04 3.74
N GLU A 410 -47.64 8.37 3.31
CA GLU A 410 -46.41 7.80 3.86
C GLU A 410 -46.33 6.26 3.78
N GLY A 411 -46.88 5.69 2.71
CA GLY A 411 -46.85 4.26 2.42
C GLY A 411 -47.92 3.43 3.13
N HIS A 412 -48.89 4.05 3.79
CA HIS A 412 -50.01 3.35 4.43
C HIS A 412 -50.97 2.73 3.41
N THR A 413 -51.35 3.50 2.38
CA THR A 413 -52.20 3.02 1.30
C THR A 413 -51.56 3.30 -0.06
N TRP A 414 -51.73 2.35 -0.97
CA TRP A 414 -51.12 2.39 -2.30
C TRP A 414 -52.19 2.32 -3.39
N SER A 415 -52.11 3.27 -4.32
CA SER A 415 -52.95 3.33 -5.51
C SER A 415 -52.16 2.90 -6.73
N THR A 416 -52.80 2.13 -7.62
CA THR A 416 -52.19 1.69 -8.89
C THR A 416 -52.71 2.54 -10.05
N HIS A 417 -51.81 3.03 -10.89
CA HIS A 417 -52.12 3.81 -12.09
C HIS A 417 -51.39 3.24 -13.32
N ASN A 418 -52.05 3.26 -14.47
CA ASN A 418 -51.41 2.93 -15.74
C ASN A 418 -50.73 4.18 -16.29
N PHE A 419 -49.41 4.28 -16.16
CA PHE A 419 -48.66 5.48 -16.57
C PHE A 419 -48.43 5.55 -18.09
N THR A 420 -48.56 4.42 -18.80
CA THR A 420 -48.44 4.33 -20.26
C THR A 420 -49.44 3.31 -20.83
N SER A 421 -49.76 3.42 -22.11
CA SER A 421 -50.61 2.45 -22.81
C SER A 421 -49.87 1.17 -23.18
N THR A 422 -48.59 1.28 -23.51
CA THR A 422 -47.72 0.20 -23.99
C THR A 422 -46.79 -0.23 -22.86
N SER A 423 -46.54 -1.52 -22.67
CA SER A 423 -45.58 -1.97 -21.64
C SER A 423 -44.15 -1.55 -22.02
N VAL A 424 -43.40 -1.03 -21.04
CA VAL A 424 -42.05 -0.49 -21.19
C VAL A 424 -41.12 -1.19 -20.20
N PHE A 425 -39.89 -1.47 -20.61
CA PHE A 425 -38.80 -1.83 -19.70
C PHE A 425 -38.28 -0.56 -19.04
N VAL A 426 -38.42 -0.46 -17.73
CA VAL A 426 -38.07 0.74 -16.98
C VAL A 426 -36.59 0.68 -16.62
N ASP A 427 -35.81 1.64 -17.12
CA ASP A 427 -34.38 1.74 -16.82
C ASP A 427 -34.11 2.69 -15.64
N GLY A 428 -35.04 3.62 -15.34
CA GLY A 428 -34.93 4.45 -14.15
C GLY A 428 -35.99 5.54 -13.98
N LEU A 429 -35.89 6.24 -12.85
CA LEU A 429 -36.81 7.29 -12.41
C LEU A 429 -36.04 8.56 -12.07
N LEU A 430 -36.55 9.72 -12.48
CA LEU A 430 -36.00 11.04 -12.15
C LEU A 430 -37.09 11.97 -11.62
N SER A 431 -36.75 12.75 -10.60
CA SER A 431 -37.52 13.91 -10.15
C SER A 431 -36.90 15.21 -10.67
N GLU A 432 -37.67 16.28 -10.70
CA GLU A 432 -37.12 17.62 -10.88
C GLU A 432 -36.17 17.97 -9.73
N PRO A 433 -35.00 18.60 -9.99
CA PRO A 433 -34.08 18.98 -8.94
C PRO A 433 -34.72 19.84 -7.85
N GLY A 434 -34.37 19.55 -6.60
CA GLY A 434 -34.90 20.20 -5.40
C GLY A 434 -35.93 19.37 -4.64
N ASP A 435 -36.49 18.32 -5.25
CA ASP A 435 -37.49 17.42 -4.62
C ASP A 435 -38.74 18.16 -4.04
N GLU A 436 -38.95 19.41 -4.49
CA GLU A 436 -40.06 20.31 -4.11
C GLU A 436 -41.29 20.15 -5.00
N THR A 437 -41.14 19.49 -6.16
CA THR A 437 -42.19 19.41 -7.17
C THR A 437 -42.77 18.01 -7.28
N LEU A 438 -43.87 17.94 -8.02
CA LEU A 438 -44.69 16.75 -8.22
C LEU A 438 -44.58 16.21 -9.65
N VAL A 439 -43.49 16.57 -10.34
CA VAL A 439 -43.20 16.12 -11.71
C VAL A 439 -42.12 15.05 -11.64
N MET A 440 -42.41 13.89 -12.20
CA MET A 440 -41.44 12.82 -12.37
C MET A 440 -41.32 12.42 -13.83
N THR A 441 -40.17 11.86 -14.19
CA THR A 441 -39.90 11.27 -15.49
C THR A 441 -39.52 9.82 -15.31
N VAL A 442 -40.25 8.93 -15.97
CA VAL A 442 -39.88 7.52 -16.16
C VAL A 442 -39.17 7.43 -17.50
N PHE A 443 -38.00 6.81 -17.55
CA PHE A 443 -37.30 6.57 -18.81
C PHE A 443 -37.02 5.08 -18.99
N GLY A 444 -37.09 4.63 -20.24
CA GLY A 444 -36.97 3.23 -20.57
C GLY A 444 -37.05 2.95 -22.06
N HIS A 445 -37.31 1.71 -22.42
CA HIS A 445 -37.44 1.27 -23.80
C HIS A 445 -38.58 0.26 -23.97
N ILE A 446 -39.27 0.28 -25.11
CA ILE A 446 -40.41 -0.64 -25.36
C ILE A 446 -39.92 -2.08 -25.62
N SER A 447 -38.75 -2.21 -26.22
CA SER A 447 -38.04 -3.48 -26.43
C SER A 447 -36.54 -3.24 -26.54
N TYR A 448 -35.71 -4.25 -26.31
CA TYR A 448 -34.25 -4.15 -26.42
C TYR A 448 -33.73 -3.70 -27.80
N ARG A 449 -34.58 -3.67 -28.83
CA ARG A 449 -34.26 -3.17 -30.18
C ARG A 449 -35.03 -1.90 -30.55
N SER A 450 -35.82 -1.35 -29.63
CA SER A 450 -36.66 -0.19 -29.85
C SER A 450 -35.95 1.10 -29.44
N ASP A 451 -36.53 2.22 -29.88
CA ASP A 451 -36.18 3.55 -29.41
C ASP A 451 -36.49 3.74 -27.91
N TRP A 452 -35.79 4.69 -27.30
CA TRP A 452 -36.04 5.17 -25.94
C TRP A 452 -37.40 5.86 -25.84
N GLU A 453 -38.10 5.64 -24.73
CA GLU A 453 -39.36 6.30 -24.39
C GLU A 453 -39.23 6.98 -23.02
N LEU A 454 -39.70 8.23 -22.94
CA LEU A 454 -39.74 9.01 -21.71
C LEU A 454 -41.19 9.37 -21.40
N VAL A 455 -41.65 9.03 -20.20
CA VAL A 455 -42.99 9.34 -19.73
C VAL A 455 -42.93 10.33 -18.59
N LYS A 456 -43.43 11.54 -18.84
CA LYS A 456 -43.63 12.56 -17.82
C LYS A 456 -44.94 12.28 -17.08
N VAL A 457 -44.86 12.17 -15.75
CA VAL A 457 -46.04 12.07 -14.88
C VAL A 457 -46.11 13.32 -14.01
N ASP A 458 -47.29 13.95 -13.99
CA ASP A 458 -47.54 15.19 -13.25
C ASP A 458 -48.64 14.95 -12.20
N PHE A 459 -48.25 14.92 -10.93
CA PHE A 459 -49.19 14.70 -9.82
C PHE A 459 -49.89 15.99 -9.36
N ARG A 460 -49.48 17.18 -9.82
CA ARG A 460 -50.06 18.46 -9.38
C ARG A 460 -51.59 18.52 -9.51
N PRO A 461 -52.23 18.01 -10.58
CA PRO A 461 -53.69 18.04 -10.70
C PRO A 461 -54.44 17.27 -9.60
N SER A 462 -53.77 16.31 -8.94
CA SER A 462 -54.36 15.52 -7.85
C SER A 462 -54.39 16.28 -6.51
N PHE A 463 -53.66 17.38 -6.39
CA PHE A 463 -53.59 18.19 -5.17
C PHE A 463 -54.23 19.56 -5.42
N PRO A 464 -55.40 19.84 -4.82
CA PRO A 464 -56.20 21.02 -5.16
C PRO A 464 -55.65 22.34 -4.60
N ARG A 465 -54.73 22.30 -3.63
CA ARG A 465 -54.21 23.48 -2.94
C ARG A 465 -52.83 23.22 -2.30
N GLU A 466 -52.18 24.30 -1.91
CA GLU A 466 -51.00 24.26 -1.04
C GLU A 466 -51.38 24.02 0.42
N CYS A 467 -50.46 23.48 1.20
CA CYS A 467 -50.65 23.19 2.62
C CYS A 467 -50.56 24.47 3.46
N SER A 468 -51.47 24.57 4.43
CA SER A 468 -51.46 25.56 5.51
C SER A 468 -50.89 24.95 6.79
N ASP A 469 -50.59 25.77 7.81
CA ASP A 469 -50.09 25.26 9.09
C ASP A 469 -51.06 24.28 9.78
N GLU A 470 -52.37 24.39 9.53
CA GLU A 470 -53.40 23.49 10.09
C GLU A 470 -53.37 22.08 9.47
N ASP A 471 -52.72 21.92 8.31
CA ASP A 471 -52.61 20.65 7.60
C ASP A 471 -51.50 19.74 8.15
N TYR A 472 -50.72 20.26 9.09
CA TYR A 472 -49.61 19.54 9.71
C TYR A 472 -49.95 19.11 11.14
N GLU A 473 -49.37 17.98 11.53
CA GLU A 473 -49.31 17.52 12.92
C GLU A 473 -47.85 17.47 13.37
N SER A 474 -47.63 17.62 14.68
CA SER A 474 -46.31 17.52 15.29
C SER A 474 -45.96 16.06 15.56
N TRP A 475 -44.84 15.62 15.03
CA TRP A 475 -44.20 14.35 15.38
C TRP A 475 -42.95 14.64 16.21
N GLU A 476 -42.87 14.06 17.40
CA GLU A 476 -41.67 14.14 18.25
C GLU A 476 -40.74 12.98 17.90
N LEU A 477 -39.46 13.28 17.66
CA LEU A 477 -38.44 12.26 17.40
C LEU A 477 -38.11 11.52 18.69
N THR A 478 -38.20 10.20 18.65
CA THR A 478 -37.79 9.31 19.74
C THR A 478 -36.84 8.23 19.24
N ASN A 479 -36.03 7.68 20.15
CA ASN A 479 -35.30 6.43 19.89
C ASN A 479 -36.19 5.22 20.20
N LEU A 480 -35.64 4.02 20.00
CA LEU A 480 -36.36 2.74 20.23
C LEU A 480 -36.79 2.54 21.70
N GLN A 481 -36.12 3.20 22.64
CA GLN A 481 -36.43 3.16 24.07
C GLN A 481 -37.45 4.24 24.50
N GLY A 482 -37.88 5.10 23.58
CA GLY A 482 -38.83 6.19 23.84
C GLY A 482 -38.20 7.46 24.43
N ASP A 483 -36.87 7.57 24.45
CA ASP A 483 -36.17 8.79 24.84
C ASP A 483 -36.29 9.86 23.74
N ARG A 484 -36.51 11.10 24.17
CA ARG A 484 -36.71 12.28 23.34
C ARG A 484 -35.43 13.12 23.22
N CYS A 485 -34.47 12.95 24.12
CA CYS A 485 -33.23 13.72 24.17
C CYS A 485 -32.15 13.09 23.30
N ILE A 486 -32.33 13.12 21.98
CA ILE A 486 -31.35 12.58 21.03
C ILE A 486 -30.31 13.66 20.71
N MET A 487 -29.03 13.33 20.89
CA MET A 487 -27.91 14.26 20.67
C MET A 487 -28.04 15.56 21.51
N GLY A 488 -28.58 15.45 22.72
CA GLY A 488 -28.79 16.58 23.63
C GLY A 488 -29.94 17.51 23.26
N GLN A 489 -30.85 17.08 22.37
CA GLN A 489 -31.90 17.95 21.83
C GLN A 489 -33.21 17.18 21.62
N GLN A 490 -34.31 17.75 22.12
CA GLN A 490 -35.66 17.33 21.75
C GLN A 490 -36.04 17.98 20.43
N ARG A 491 -36.23 17.15 19.40
CA ARG A 491 -36.58 17.60 18.04
C ARG A 491 -38.02 17.20 17.74
N SER A 492 -38.80 18.15 17.24
CA SER A 492 -40.12 17.89 16.68
C SER A 492 -40.20 18.34 15.23
N PHE A 493 -40.83 17.51 14.40
CA PHE A 493 -41.00 17.72 12.97
C PHE A 493 -42.48 17.85 12.60
N ARG A 494 -42.75 18.54 11.50
CA ARG A 494 -44.07 18.65 10.88
C ARG A 494 -44.31 17.44 9.97
N LYS A 495 -45.39 16.70 10.23
CA LYS A 495 -45.90 15.66 9.33
C LYS A 495 -47.23 16.11 8.73
N ARG A 496 -47.45 15.83 7.44
CA ARG A 496 -48.74 16.18 6.81
C ARG A 496 -49.80 15.22 7.33
N LYS A 497 -50.94 15.74 7.79
CA LYS A 497 -52.05 14.91 8.24
C LYS A 497 -52.50 13.99 7.10
N ILE A 498 -52.77 12.73 7.42
CA ILE A 498 -53.24 11.72 6.45
C ILE A 498 -54.55 12.17 5.76
N SER A 499 -55.40 12.92 6.47
CA SER A 499 -56.66 13.46 5.95
C SER A 499 -56.51 14.72 5.10
N SER A 500 -55.31 15.32 4.99
CA SER A 500 -55.09 16.56 4.25
C SER A 500 -54.38 16.34 2.92
N TRP A 501 -55.05 16.69 1.83
CA TRP A 501 -54.57 16.55 0.46
C TRP A 501 -54.10 17.92 -0.04
N CYS A 502 -52.84 18.22 0.21
CA CYS A 502 -52.23 19.49 -0.16
C CYS A 502 -50.74 19.32 -0.50
N ILE A 503 -50.20 20.26 -1.27
CA ILE A 503 -48.78 20.30 -1.66
C ILE A 503 -47.99 21.02 -0.55
N LYS A 504 -46.90 20.43 -0.06
CA LYS A 504 -46.03 21.07 0.94
C LYS A 504 -45.32 22.29 0.37
N GLY A 505 -44.80 22.16 -0.85
CA GLY A 505 -44.25 23.25 -1.63
C GLY A 505 -42.89 23.77 -1.15
N LYS A 506 -42.37 24.77 -1.86
CA LYS A 506 -40.96 25.23 -1.73
C LYS A 506 -40.60 25.84 -0.39
N SER A 507 -41.57 26.43 0.30
CA SER A 507 -41.36 27.07 1.61
C SER A 507 -41.48 26.09 2.78
N PHE A 508 -41.60 24.78 2.51
CA PHE A 508 -41.78 23.79 3.57
C PHE A 508 -40.52 23.65 4.41
N THR A 509 -40.66 23.90 5.71
CA THR A 509 -39.65 23.59 6.72
C THR A 509 -40.15 22.46 7.60
N SER A 510 -39.42 21.34 7.62
CA SER A 510 -39.82 20.17 8.38
C SER A 510 -39.60 20.33 9.89
N ALA A 511 -38.57 21.06 10.33
CA ALA A 511 -38.26 21.28 11.74
C ALA A 511 -39.23 22.31 12.37
N LEU A 512 -39.91 21.92 13.46
CA LEU A 512 -40.88 22.77 14.16
C LEU A 512 -40.27 23.38 15.43
N THR A 513 -39.74 22.54 16.31
CA THR A 513 -39.19 22.97 17.61
C THR A 513 -37.95 22.16 17.93
N SER A 514 -36.96 22.86 18.49
CA SER A 514 -35.74 22.28 19.02
C SER A 514 -35.58 22.81 20.45
N LYS A 515 -35.58 21.90 21.43
CA LYS A 515 -35.31 22.24 22.84
C LYS A 515 -34.05 21.51 23.30
N VAL A 516 -33.11 22.24 23.88
CA VAL A 516 -31.88 21.67 24.44
C VAL A 516 -32.21 20.87 25.72
N CYS A 517 -31.56 19.72 25.88
CA CYS A 517 -31.65 18.88 27.08
C CYS A 517 -30.45 19.09 28.01
N ASP A 518 -30.64 18.72 29.28
CA ASP A 518 -29.53 18.56 30.21
C ASP A 518 -28.64 17.39 29.79
N CYS A 519 -27.32 17.51 29.95
CA CYS A 519 -26.41 16.42 29.60
C CYS A 519 -26.59 15.21 30.52
N VAL A 520 -26.59 14.02 29.93
CA VAL A 520 -26.67 12.72 30.62
C VAL A 520 -25.49 11.83 30.23
N ASN A 521 -25.30 10.72 30.95
CA ASN A 521 -24.22 9.77 30.65
C ASN A 521 -24.22 9.26 29.20
N THR A 522 -25.38 9.24 28.54
CA THR A 522 -25.52 8.80 27.14
C THR A 522 -24.98 9.77 26.10
N ASP A 523 -24.68 11.01 26.50
CA ASP A 523 -24.12 12.06 25.65
C ASP A 523 -22.58 12.01 25.56
N PHE A 524 -21.94 11.08 26.28
CA PHE A 524 -20.49 10.89 26.30
C PHE A 524 -20.09 9.49 25.83
N LEU A 525 -19.09 9.41 24.96
CA LEU A 525 -18.46 8.17 24.50
C LEU A 525 -17.06 7.99 25.10
N CYS A 526 -16.46 6.81 24.90
CA CYS A 526 -15.09 6.57 25.32
C CYS A 526 -14.10 7.33 24.44
N ASP A 527 -13.04 7.86 25.06
CA ASP A 527 -11.97 8.57 24.38
C ASP A 527 -10.88 7.60 23.86
N TYR A 528 -9.88 8.12 23.15
CA TYR A 528 -8.78 7.33 22.61
C TYR A 528 -8.08 6.48 23.67
N GLY A 529 -7.99 5.17 23.40
CA GLY A 529 -7.37 4.21 24.32
C GLY A 529 -8.28 3.71 25.44
N PHE A 530 -9.57 4.06 25.41
CA PHE A 530 -10.58 3.57 26.34
C PHE A 530 -11.68 2.80 25.61
N GLU A 531 -12.14 1.72 26.22
CA GLU A 531 -13.23 0.90 25.70
C GLU A 531 -14.27 0.60 26.78
N ARG A 532 -15.47 0.25 26.32
CA ARG A 532 -16.58 -0.11 27.18
C ARG A 532 -16.39 -1.54 27.67
N SER A 533 -16.55 -1.76 28.98
CA SER A 533 -16.62 -3.15 29.49
C SER A 533 -17.85 -3.86 28.93
N ALA A 534 -17.71 -5.12 28.53
CA ALA A 534 -18.85 -6.00 28.27
C ALA A 534 -19.78 -6.00 29.49
N PRO A 535 -21.13 -5.98 29.31
CA PRO A 535 -22.07 -5.84 30.42
C PRO A 535 -22.10 -7.10 31.29
N LEU A 536 -21.12 -7.25 32.20
CA LEU A 536 -21.19 -8.16 33.32
C LEU A 536 -22.09 -7.53 34.39
N LYS A 537 -23.40 -7.80 34.29
CA LYS A 537 -24.45 -7.51 35.28
C LYS A 537 -24.73 -6.01 35.51
N SER A 538 -25.87 -5.54 35.00
CA SER A 538 -26.68 -4.40 35.51
C SER A 538 -26.00 -3.10 35.95
N GLU A 539 -24.74 -2.84 35.60
CA GLU A 539 -24.07 -1.55 35.75
C GLU A 539 -24.06 -0.80 34.41
N SER A 540 -24.24 0.52 34.49
CA SER A 540 -24.05 1.40 33.35
C SER A 540 -22.65 1.21 32.77
N SER A 541 -22.56 0.97 31.46
CA SER A 541 -21.29 0.75 30.77
C SER A 541 -20.31 1.91 31.03
N LYS A 542 -19.16 1.59 31.65
CA LYS A 542 -18.08 2.54 31.93
C LYS A 542 -16.92 2.35 30.94
N CYS A 543 -16.17 3.42 30.71
CA CYS A 543 -14.99 3.42 29.86
C CYS A 543 -13.76 3.08 30.70
N PHE A 544 -13.01 2.06 30.28
CA PHE A 544 -11.79 1.62 30.95
C PHE A 544 -10.61 1.77 29.99
N ALA A 545 -9.46 2.20 30.52
CA ALA A 545 -8.23 2.27 29.74
C ALA A 545 -7.82 0.87 29.30
N ASN A 546 -7.55 0.72 28.01
CA ASN A 546 -7.06 -0.52 27.45
C ASN A 546 -5.63 -0.81 27.92
N PHE A 547 -5.23 -2.09 27.90
CA PHE A 547 -3.91 -2.52 28.38
C PHE A 547 -2.70 -1.82 27.71
N TRP A 548 -2.88 -1.30 26.49
CA TRP A 548 -1.83 -0.65 25.69
C TRP A 548 -1.75 0.87 25.87
N PHE A 549 -2.74 1.46 26.56
CA PHE A 549 -2.85 2.89 26.78
C PHE A 549 -2.81 3.20 28.28
N ASN A 550 -1.91 4.11 28.67
CA ASN A 550 -1.86 4.64 30.02
C ASN A 550 -2.13 6.15 29.97
N PRO A 551 -3.23 6.66 30.55
CA PRO A 551 -3.58 8.08 30.54
C PRO A 551 -2.57 9.00 31.23
N GLU A 552 -1.70 8.45 32.09
CA GLU A 552 -0.63 9.21 32.74
C GLU A 552 0.56 9.49 31.82
N THR A 553 0.65 8.80 30.67
CA THR A 553 1.74 8.97 29.71
C THR A 553 1.63 10.34 29.04
N PRO A 554 2.70 11.16 28.99
CA PRO A 554 2.67 12.43 28.27
C PRO A 554 2.50 12.20 26.76
N PRO A 555 1.86 13.13 26.04
CA PRO A 555 1.77 13.09 24.58
C PRO A 555 3.16 13.17 23.92
N GLU A 556 3.28 12.69 22.68
CA GLU A 556 4.57 12.65 21.95
C GLU A 556 5.19 14.03 21.75
N ASP A 557 4.36 15.06 21.52
CA ASP A 557 4.77 16.44 21.28
C ASP A 557 4.73 17.31 22.56
N CYS A 558 4.84 16.71 23.75
CA CYS A 558 4.84 17.48 25.01
C CYS A 558 6.16 18.27 25.14
N VAL A 559 6.11 19.58 24.95
CA VAL A 559 7.28 20.45 25.12
C VAL A 559 7.40 20.90 26.57
N LEU A 560 8.61 20.83 27.13
CA LEU A 560 8.91 21.28 28.50
C LEU A 560 8.30 22.67 28.80
N GLY A 561 7.57 22.76 29.91
CA GLY A 561 6.95 24.01 30.39
C GLY A 561 5.54 24.27 29.86
N GLN A 562 5.08 23.51 28.86
CA GLN A 562 3.67 23.46 28.51
C GLN A 562 2.90 22.57 29.51
N ALA A 563 1.59 22.78 29.61
CA ALA A 563 0.70 21.89 30.33
C ALA A 563 -0.11 21.05 29.34
N TYR A 564 -0.29 19.78 29.62
CA TYR A 564 -1.18 18.89 28.88
C TYR A 564 -2.33 18.44 29.78
N THR A 565 -3.47 18.14 29.16
CA THR A 565 -4.66 17.63 29.84
C THR A 565 -4.77 16.14 29.60
N SER A 566 -4.75 15.34 30.66
CA SER A 566 -5.06 13.91 30.54
C SER A 566 -6.58 13.72 30.39
N SER A 567 -6.97 12.73 29.61
CA SER A 567 -8.38 12.39 29.41
C SER A 567 -8.92 11.64 30.64
N THR A 568 -10.15 11.94 31.03
CA THR A 568 -10.89 11.15 32.03
C THR A 568 -11.34 9.79 31.49
N GLY A 569 -11.08 9.53 30.21
CA GLY A 569 -11.55 8.35 29.47
C GLY A 569 -12.88 8.57 28.74
N TYR A 570 -13.48 9.74 28.92
CA TYR A 570 -14.74 10.13 28.31
C TYR A 570 -14.57 11.38 27.46
N ARG A 571 -15.30 11.42 26.34
CA ARG A 571 -15.47 12.61 25.53
C ARG A 571 -16.93 12.82 25.18
N LYS A 572 -17.38 14.08 25.18
CA LYS A 572 -18.72 14.43 24.71
C LYS A 572 -18.84 14.03 23.23
N VAL A 573 -19.98 13.46 22.85
CA VAL A 573 -20.26 13.13 21.45
C VAL A 573 -20.17 14.42 20.62
N VAL A 574 -19.32 14.42 19.60
CA VAL A 574 -19.14 15.60 18.74
C VAL A 574 -20.47 15.92 18.04
N SER A 575 -20.79 17.21 17.95
CA SER A 575 -22.09 17.80 17.57
C SER A 575 -23.26 17.63 18.55
N ASN A 576 -23.05 17.03 19.73
CA ASN A 576 -24.06 17.03 20.80
C ASN A 576 -24.15 18.40 21.50
N VAL A 577 -25.38 18.93 21.58
CA VAL A 577 -25.66 20.30 22.06
C VAL A 577 -26.26 20.36 23.46
N CYS A 578 -26.23 19.28 24.24
CA CYS A 578 -26.73 19.31 25.62
C CYS A 578 -26.01 20.38 26.46
N GLU A 579 -26.71 20.98 27.42
CA GLU A 579 -26.19 22.03 28.31
C GLU A 579 -26.47 21.69 29.78
N GLY A 580 -25.53 21.93 30.69
CA GLY A 580 -25.72 21.60 32.10
C GLY A 580 -25.77 20.09 32.37
N GLY A 581 -26.39 19.68 33.47
CA GLY A 581 -26.51 18.26 33.83
C GLY A 581 -25.20 17.60 34.29
N VAL A 582 -24.97 16.37 33.83
CA VAL A 582 -23.75 15.59 34.11
C VAL A 582 -22.66 15.98 33.12
N ASP A 583 -21.46 16.22 33.63
CA ASP A 583 -20.27 16.42 32.80
C ASP A 583 -19.19 15.42 33.22
N LEU A 584 -19.04 14.35 32.43
CA LEU A 584 -18.04 13.30 32.67
C LEU A 584 -16.62 13.74 32.26
N GLN A 585 -16.48 14.95 31.69
CA GLN A 585 -15.21 15.58 31.40
C GLN A 585 -14.78 16.56 32.50
N GLN A 586 -15.59 16.76 33.55
CA GLN A 586 -15.17 17.57 34.70
C GLN A 586 -13.94 16.97 35.38
N ASN A 587 -13.07 17.87 35.87
CA ASN A 587 -11.81 17.55 36.54
C ASN A 587 -10.73 16.93 35.63
N LEU A 588 -10.58 17.43 34.39
CA LEU A 588 -9.38 17.16 33.58
C LEU A 588 -8.14 17.45 34.42
N ALA A 589 -7.31 16.44 34.62
CA ALA A 589 -6.06 16.64 35.35
C ALA A 589 -5.08 17.36 34.43
N HIS A 590 -4.70 18.57 34.86
CA HIS A 590 -3.66 19.36 34.22
C HIS A 590 -2.32 18.90 34.73
N HIS A 591 -1.50 18.37 33.82
CA HIS A 591 -0.15 17.96 34.12
C HIS A 591 0.81 18.91 33.42
N MET A 592 1.89 19.28 34.11
CA MET A 592 3.01 19.93 33.44
C MET A 592 3.74 18.89 32.59
N CYS A 593 4.09 19.23 31.36
CA CYS A 593 4.92 18.37 30.52
C CYS A 593 6.22 18.07 31.27
N PRO A 594 6.47 16.78 31.63
CA PRO A 594 7.73 16.39 32.22
C PRO A 594 8.83 16.50 31.16
N LEU A 595 10.08 16.50 31.60
CA LEU A 595 11.18 16.29 30.67
C LEU A 595 11.11 14.85 30.13
N ILE A 596 11.04 14.70 28.81
CA ILE A 596 10.91 13.40 28.14
C ILE A 596 12.31 12.89 27.74
N ALA A 597 12.62 11.66 28.12
CA ALA A 597 13.86 10.98 27.72
C ALA A 597 13.92 10.78 26.20
N PRO A 598 15.11 10.93 25.56
CA PRO A 598 15.26 10.64 24.14
C PRO A 598 14.91 9.18 23.86
N LYS A 599 14.14 8.93 22.80
CA LYS A 599 13.82 7.58 22.31
C LYS A 599 13.75 7.54 20.79
N GLY A 600 14.00 6.36 20.23
CA GLY A 600 13.94 6.11 18.79
C GLY A 600 15.06 6.83 18.06
N LEU A 601 16.25 6.89 18.67
CA LEU A 601 17.43 7.45 18.03
C LEU A 601 17.83 6.58 16.84
N GLN A 602 18.02 7.20 15.68
CA GLN A 602 18.41 6.54 14.44
C GLN A 602 19.54 7.31 13.77
N ILE A 603 20.49 6.58 13.18
CA ILE A 603 21.57 7.15 12.37
C ILE A 603 21.44 6.54 10.98
N SER A 604 21.45 7.39 9.96
CA SER A 604 21.37 7.00 8.56
C SER A 604 22.43 7.72 7.75
N ILE A 605 22.74 7.18 6.57
CA ILE A 605 23.65 7.79 5.60
C ILE A 605 22.81 8.28 4.42
N ARG A 606 23.12 9.46 3.90
CA ARG A 606 22.36 10.08 2.81
C ARG A 606 22.30 9.22 1.52
N GLU A 607 23.34 8.45 1.23
CA GLU A 607 23.47 7.69 -0.04
C GLU A 607 22.95 6.24 0.03
N GLU A 608 22.22 5.86 1.09
CA GLU A 608 21.66 4.50 1.36
C GLU A 608 22.66 3.32 1.33
N SER A 609 23.91 3.53 0.92
CA SER A 609 24.97 2.52 0.94
C SER A 609 25.81 2.62 2.21
N LEU A 610 25.94 1.49 2.91
CA LEU A 610 26.84 1.33 4.06
C LEU A 610 28.29 1.01 3.64
N ALA A 611 28.55 0.89 2.34
CA ALA A 611 29.86 0.58 1.78
C ALA A 611 30.46 1.80 1.09
N VAL A 612 31.64 2.22 1.53
CA VAL A 612 32.26 3.48 1.10
C VAL A 612 33.70 3.27 0.69
N ARG A 613 34.20 4.09 -0.24
CA ARG A 613 35.60 4.06 -0.64
C ARG A 613 36.46 4.90 0.31
N PRO A 614 37.73 4.53 0.54
CA PRO A 614 38.66 5.39 1.24
C PRO A 614 38.77 6.76 0.55
N GLY A 615 38.63 7.84 1.33
CA GLY A 615 38.71 9.21 0.85
C GLY A 615 37.42 9.80 0.27
N GLU A 616 36.31 9.07 0.32
CA GLU A 616 34.97 9.54 -0.11
C GLU A 616 34.25 10.30 1.02
N ASP A 617 33.46 11.30 0.65
CA ASP A 617 32.74 12.15 1.61
C ASP A 617 31.42 11.47 2.03
N ILE A 618 31.34 11.06 3.29
CA ILE A 618 30.15 10.45 3.89
C ILE A 618 29.37 11.50 4.64
N THR A 619 28.04 11.41 4.54
CA THR A 619 27.11 12.32 5.21
C THR A 619 26.18 11.54 6.14
N PHE A 620 26.36 11.70 7.46
CA PHE A 620 25.52 11.10 8.49
C PHE A 620 24.37 12.02 8.89
N ILE A 621 23.18 11.43 9.04
CA ILE A 621 21.95 12.10 9.48
C ILE A 621 21.45 11.37 10.72
N VAL A 622 21.29 12.11 11.82
CA VAL A 622 20.74 11.60 13.07
C VAL A 622 19.30 12.06 13.20
N ARG A 623 18.41 11.16 13.61
CA ARG A 623 17.00 11.44 13.88
C ARG A 623 16.65 10.92 15.27
N GLN A 624 15.74 11.61 15.94
CA GLN A 624 15.16 11.22 17.21
C GLN A 624 13.65 11.26 17.05
N GLU A 625 12.97 10.18 17.41
CA GLU A 625 11.51 10.10 17.28
C GLU A 625 10.78 10.79 18.44
N GLN A 626 11.27 10.65 19.68
CA GLN A 626 10.65 11.22 20.88
C GLN A 626 11.70 11.82 21.83
N GLY A 627 11.29 12.82 22.63
CA GLY A 627 12.11 13.43 23.69
C GLY A 627 12.52 14.88 23.41
N ASP A 628 12.89 15.60 24.47
CA ASP A 628 13.19 17.04 24.41
C ASP A 628 14.55 17.36 23.77
N VAL A 629 14.55 17.75 22.49
CA VAL A 629 15.75 18.03 21.70
C VAL A 629 16.63 19.13 22.30
N LEU A 630 16.03 20.21 22.82
CA LEU A 630 16.76 21.37 23.37
C LEU A 630 17.64 21.02 24.58
N SER A 631 17.24 20.00 25.34
CA SER A 631 17.95 19.54 26.55
C SER A 631 18.92 18.38 26.29
N THR A 632 18.90 17.84 25.06
CA THR A 632 19.57 16.59 24.72
C THR A 632 20.97 16.86 24.16
N LYS A 633 21.97 16.19 24.72
CA LYS A 633 23.35 16.19 24.24
C LYS A 633 23.58 14.95 23.39
N TYR A 634 24.14 15.13 22.19
CA TYR A 634 24.45 14.06 21.26
C TYR A 634 25.97 13.82 21.24
N GLN A 635 26.42 12.73 21.85
CA GLN A 635 27.81 12.29 21.78
C GLN A 635 27.98 11.41 20.55
N VAL A 636 28.80 11.82 19.60
CA VAL A 636 29.06 11.12 18.34
C VAL A 636 30.48 10.58 18.36
N ASP A 637 30.63 9.27 18.16
CA ASP A 637 31.90 8.57 17.98
C ASP A 637 31.87 7.90 16.60
N LEU A 638 32.76 8.32 15.68
CA LEU A 638 32.81 7.76 14.32
C LEU A 638 33.71 6.52 14.22
N GLY A 639 34.31 6.06 15.33
CA GLY A 639 35.05 4.81 15.39
C GLY A 639 36.48 4.87 14.83
N ASP A 640 36.92 6.00 14.28
CA ASP A 640 38.29 6.26 13.82
C ASP A 640 39.08 7.16 14.79
N GLY A 641 38.54 7.39 15.99
CA GLY A 641 39.08 8.30 16.99
C GLY A 641 38.42 9.68 16.99
N PHE A 642 37.59 10.01 16.00
CA PHE A 642 36.79 11.23 16.01
C PHE A 642 35.66 11.13 17.05
N LYS A 643 35.67 12.07 18.01
CA LYS A 643 34.63 12.22 19.02
C LYS A 643 34.19 13.66 19.09
N ALA A 644 32.90 13.90 18.97
CA ALA A 644 32.31 15.23 19.05
C ALA A 644 31.03 15.20 19.87
N ILE A 645 30.72 16.32 20.53
CA ILE A 645 29.47 16.51 21.25
C ILE A 645 28.71 17.63 20.56
N TYR A 646 27.50 17.33 20.14
CA TYR A 646 26.58 18.27 19.52
C TYR A 646 25.38 18.53 20.42
N VAL A 647 24.74 19.67 20.20
CA VAL A 647 23.47 20.05 20.83
C VAL A 647 22.53 20.49 19.70
N ASN A 648 21.23 20.22 19.82
CA ASN A 648 20.22 20.57 18.82
C ASN A 648 20.39 19.95 17.43
N LEU A 649 21.13 18.84 17.31
CA LEU A 649 21.49 18.25 16.02
C LEU A 649 20.28 17.80 15.19
N THR A 650 19.24 17.29 15.83
CA THR A 650 17.99 16.90 15.17
C THR A 650 17.07 18.09 14.84
N MET A 651 17.21 19.22 15.54
CA MET A 651 16.43 20.43 15.29
C MET A 651 17.00 21.24 14.12
N THR A 652 18.33 21.33 14.00
CA THR A 652 18.98 22.01 12.86
C THR A 652 18.90 21.18 11.59
N GLY A 653 18.78 19.85 11.71
CA GLY A 653 18.81 18.94 10.57
C GLY A 653 20.14 18.97 9.80
N GLU A 654 21.19 19.53 10.40
CA GLU A 654 22.49 19.66 9.76
C GLU A 654 23.18 18.30 9.71
N PRO A 655 23.60 17.84 8.53
CA PRO A 655 24.25 16.57 8.40
C PRO A 655 25.73 16.65 8.81
N ILE A 656 26.25 15.55 9.38
CA ILE A 656 27.65 15.43 9.75
C ILE A 656 28.43 14.85 8.57
N ARG A 657 29.37 15.62 8.03
CA ARG A 657 30.26 15.18 6.94
C ARG A 657 31.56 14.61 7.51
N HIS A 658 31.99 13.47 6.98
CA HIS A 658 33.23 12.79 7.39
C HIS A 658 33.89 12.04 6.24
N ARG A 659 35.20 11.80 6.32
CA ARG A 659 35.98 11.10 5.31
C ARG A 659 36.93 10.10 5.97
N TYR A 660 36.76 8.82 5.68
CA TYR A 660 37.64 7.77 6.20
C TYR A 660 38.84 7.55 5.26
N GLU A 661 40.05 7.65 5.79
CA GLU A 661 41.28 7.46 5.01
C GLU A 661 41.73 6.00 4.95
N ASN A 662 41.56 5.24 6.03
CA ASN A 662 42.04 3.86 6.12
C ASN A 662 40.93 2.85 5.81
N PRO A 663 41.20 1.80 5.00
CA PRO A 663 40.26 0.70 4.83
C PRO A 663 40.01 -0.05 6.15
N GLY A 664 38.76 -0.41 6.42
CA GLY A 664 38.37 -1.09 7.65
C GLY A 664 36.86 -1.05 7.92
N ILE A 665 36.46 -1.66 9.03
CA ILE A 665 35.09 -1.57 9.56
C ILE A 665 35.09 -0.57 10.70
N TYR A 666 34.23 0.45 10.60
CA TYR A 666 34.07 1.49 11.60
C TYR A 666 32.73 1.35 12.29
N ARG A 667 32.72 1.45 13.62
CA ARG A 667 31.50 1.45 14.43
C ARG A 667 31.17 2.89 14.79
N VAL A 668 30.17 3.45 14.12
CA VAL A 668 29.65 4.78 14.43
C VAL A 668 28.60 4.63 15.53
N SER A 669 28.79 5.32 16.65
CA SER A 669 27.81 5.38 17.75
C SER A 669 27.39 6.83 17.98
N VAL A 670 26.09 7.04 18.14
CA VAL A 670 25.53 8.29 18.63
C VAL A 670 24.74 7.99 19.89
N LYS A 671 25.12 8.65 20.99
CA LYS A 671 24.42 8.58 22.27
C LYS A 671 23.70 9.91 22.52
N ALA A 672 22.38 9.88 22.60
CA ALA A 672 21.56 11.01 23.00
C ALA A 672 21.31 10.92 24.51
N GLU A 673 21.62 11.98 25.25
CA GLU A 673 21.52 11.98 26.72
C GLU A 673 20.93 13.29 27.24
N ASN A 674 19.92 13.18 28.11
CA ASN A 674 19.37 14.27 28.90
C ASN A 674 19.18 13.82 30.37
N VAL A 675 18.66 14.68 31.24
CA VAL A 675 18.51 14.33 32.66
C VAL A 675 17.38 13.32 32.93
N ALA A 676 16.50 13.08 31.96
CA ALA A 676 15.43 12.08 32.06
C ALA A 676 15.88 10.68 31.61
N GLY A 677 16.87 10.58 30.72
CA GLY A 677 17.39 9.29 30.25
C GLY A 677 18.41 9.41 29.12
N HIS A 678 18.73 8.27 28.51
CA HIS A 678 19.62 8.19 27.36
C HIS A 678 19.11 7.16 26.34
N ASP A 679 19.49 7.35 25.08
CA ASP A 679 19.30 6.41 23.99
C ASP A 679 20.60 6.32 23.17
N GLU A 680 20.86 5.17 22.57
CA GLU A 680 22.07 4.92 21.77
C GLU A 680 21.72 4.26 20.45
N ALA A 681 22.24 4.83 19.37
CA ALA A 681 22.13 4.29 18.02
C ALA A 681 23.53 3.92 17.51
N VAL A 682 23.63 2.80 16.81
CA VAL A 682 24.90 2.31 16.26
C VAL A 682 24.72 1.90 14.80
N VAL A 683 25.65 2.30 13.95
CA VAL A 683 25.74 1.85 12.56
C VAL A 683 27.16 1.40 12.23
N PHE A 684 27.29 0.31 11.47
CA PHE A 684 28.57 -0.21 11.02
C PHE A 684 28.83 0.22 9.58
N ILE A 685 29.98 0.85 9.34
CA ILE A 685 30.42 1.30 8.02
C ILE A 685 31.55 0.42 7.55
N GLN A 686 31.47 -0.07 6.31
CA GLN A 686 32.56 -0.78 5.67
C GLN A 686 33.28 0.14 4.69
N VAL A 687 34.54 0.44 4.96
CA VAL A 687 35.40 1.25 4.10
C VAL A 687 36.35 0.31 3.38
N ASN A 688 36.04 0.00 2.13
CA ASN A 688 36.78 -1.00 1.35
C ASN A 688 37.38 -0.37 0.11
N SER A 689 38.66 -0.66 -0.14
CA SER A 689 39.28 -0.33 -1.42
C SER A 689 38.57 -1.09 -2.55
N PRO A 690 38.38 -0.46 -3.72
CA PRO A 690 37.74 -1.13 -4.86
C PRO A 690 38.58 -2.33 -5.31
N LEU A 691 37.91 -3.43 -5.66
CA LEU A 691 38.55 -4.57 -6.30
C LEU A 691 39.12 -4.16 -7.66
N GLN A 692 40.38 -4.53 -7.92
CA GLN A 692 41.08 -4.16 -9.16
C GLN A 692 41.10 -5.31 -10.17
N ALA A 693 41.32 -6.54 -9.70
CA ALA A 693 41.40 -7.71 -10.57
C ALA A 693 40.94 -8.98 -9.83
N LEU A 694 40.41 -9.92 -10.61
CA LEU A 694 39.99 -11.26 -10.19
C LEU A 694 40.50 -12.26 -11.23
N ASN A 695 41.09 -13.36 -10.78
CA ASN A 695 41.45 -14.49 -11.63
C ASN A 695 41.04 -15.80 -10.96
N LEU A 696 40.27 -16.61 -11.69
CA LEU A 696 39.87 -17.94 -11.29
C LEU A 696 40.98 -18.94 -11.60
N GLU A 697 41.61 -19.50 -10.60
CA GLU A 697 42.56 -20.60 -10.74
C GLU A 697 41.85 -21.94 -10.60
N VAL A 698 41.89 -22.73 -11.68
CA VAL A 698 41.31 -24.07 -11.76
C VAL A 698 42.14 -24.92 -12.70
N VAL A 699 42.26 -26.22 -12.40
CA VAL A 699 42.87 -27.19 -13.31
C VAL A 699 42.03 -27.31 -14.59
N PRO A 700 42.63 -27.16 -15.79
CA PRO A 700 41.89 -27.20 -17.05
C PRO A 700 41.24 -28.54 -17.39
N VAL A 701 41.77 -29.66 -16.86
CA VAL A 701 41.28 -31.02 -17.11
C VAL A 701 41.19 -31.79 -15.80
N ILE A 702 40.09 -32.52 -15.61
CA ILE A 702 39.86 -33.32 -14.40
C ILE A 702 39.18 -34.66 -14.75
N GLY A 703 39.48 -35.69 -13.96
CA GLY A 703 38.75 -36.95 -14.02
C GLY A 703 37.34 -36.83 -13.47
N ARG A 704 36.41 -37.59 -14.04
CA ARG A 704 35.06 -37.76 -13.47
C ARG A 704 35.12 -38.11 -11.99
N ASN A 705 34.33 -37.43 -11.17
CA ASN A 705 34.23 -37.60 -9.71
C ASN A 705 35.53 -37.34 -8.90
N GLN A 706 36.55 -36.71 -9.49
CA GLN A 706 37.72 -36.24 -8.74
C GLN A 706 37.45 -34.88 -8.07
N GLU A 707 38.10 -34.64 -6.93
CA GLU A 707 38.00 -33.38 -6.20
C GLU A 707 38.82 -32.29 -6.90
N VAL A 708 38.15 -31.17 -7.20
CA VAL A 708 38.77 -29.97 -7.78
C VAL A 708 38.73 -28.87 -6.75
N ASN A 709 39.89 -28.28 -6.48
CA ASN A 709 39.98 -27.06 -5.70
C ASN A 709 39.95 -25.84 -6.64
N LEU A 710 38.83 -25.14 -6.65
CA LEU A 710 38.65 -23.88 -7.36
C LEU A 710 39.17 -22.76 -6.46
N THR A 711 40.05 -21.89 -6.94
CA THR A 711 40.61 -20.78 -6.14
C THR A 711 40.41 -19.44 -6.84
N ALA A 712 39.85 -18.46 -6.16
CA ALA A 712 39.67 -17.10 -6.65
C ALA A 712 40.78 -16.20 -6.10
N ILE A 713 41.66 -15.73 -6.98
CA ILE A 713 42.74 -14.81 -6.62
C ILE A 713 42.26 -13.37 -6.87
N ILE A 714 42.25 -12.57 -5.82
CA ILE A 714 41.79 -11.18 -5.84
C ILE A 714 42.92 -10.18 -5.58
N LEU A 715 42.81 -8.99 -6.18
CA LEU A 715 43.69 -7.86 -5.93
C LEU A 715 42.87 -6.63 -5.48
N PRO A 716 43.17 -6.03 -4.31
CA PRO A 716 44.14 -6.47 -3.30
C PRO A 716 43.71 -7.75 -2.57
N LYS A 717 44.66 -8.48 -1.96
CA LYS A 717 44.35 -9.64 -1.10
C LYS A 717 43.62 -9.16 0.15
N ASN A 718 42.30 -9.22 0.12
CA ASN A 718 41.42 -8.80 1.22
C ASN A 718 40.77 -10.02 1.87
N PRO A 719 41.26 -10.49 3.04
CA PRO A 719 40.80 -11.77 3.59
C PRO A 719 39.48 -11.72 4.37
N ASN A 720 38.97 -10.55 4.79
CA ASN A 720 37.98 -10.48 5.87
C ASN A 720 36.54 -10.11 5.47
N LEU A 721 36.30 -9.55 4.27
CA LEU A 721 35.00 -8.96 3.91
C LEU A 721 34.60 -9.18 2.45
N THR A 722 35.06 -10.27 1.85
CA THR A 722 34.78 -10.62 0.45
C THR A 722 33.82 -11.78 0.38
N VAL A 723 32.73 -11.61 -0.37
CA VAL A 723 31.77 -12.68 -0.65
C VAL A 723 32.05 -13.25 -2.03
N PHE A 724 32.26 -14.56 -2.11
CA PHE A 724 32.47 -15.29 -3.36
C PHE A 724 31.18 -16.01 -3.75
N TYR A 725 30.78 -15.85 -5.00
CA TYR A 725 29.63 -16.48 -5.62
C TYR A 725 30.16 -17.44 -6.70
N TRP A 726 29.79 -18.71 -6.62
CA TRP A 726 30.31 -19.75 -7.51
C TRP A 726 29.18 -20.37 -8.34
N TRP A 727 29.24 -20.23 -9.66
CA TRP A 727 28.35 -20.94 -10.59
C TRP A 727 29.10 -22.12 -11.19
N ILE A 728 28.53 -23.30 -11.02
CA ILE A 728 29.09 -24.56 -11.52
C ILE A 728 28.12 -25.12 -12.56
N GLY A 729 28.55 -25.11 -13.84
CA GLY A 729 27.74 -25.60 -14.95
C GLY A 729 26.50 -24.76 -15.21
N ASN A 730 25.35 -25.44 -15.37
CA ASN A 730 24.09 -24.81 -15.79
C ASN A 730 23.18 -24.41 -14.62
N ASN A 731 23.61 -24.54 -13.37
CA ASN A 731 22.80 -24.14 -12.22
C ASN A 731 22.74 -22.60 -12.12
N LEU A 732 21.53 -22.05 -12.08
CA LEU A 732 21.30 -20.61 -11.98
C LEU A 732 21.57 -20.06 -10.56
N GLN A 733 21.52 -20.91 -9.53
CA GLN A 733 21.78 -20.52 -8.15
C GLN A 733 23.28 -20.70 -7.83
N PRO A 734 24.00 -19.61 -7.48
CA PRO A 734 25.40 -19.72 -7.07
C PRO A 734 25.54 -20.31 -5.67
N LEU A 735 26.66 -20.96 -5.43
CA LEU A 735 27.12 -21.30 -4.08
C LEU A 735 27.86 -20.10 -3.48
N LEU A 736 27.57 -19.78 -2.22
CA LEU A 736 28.16 -18.66 -1.50
C LEU A 736 29.26 -19.15 -0.57
N THR A 737 30.47 -18.58 -0.68
CA THR A 737 31.57 -18.84 0.25
C THR A 737 32.20 -17.53 0.74
N LEU A 738 32.75 -17.56 1.95
CA LEU A 738 33.61 -16.49 2.48
C LEU A 738 35.09 -16.79 2.21
N GLU A 739 35.42 -18.05 1.99
CA GLU A 739 36.76 -18.48 1.63
C GLU A 739 36.99 -18.29 0.14
N SER A 740 38.24 -17.95 -0.22
CA SER A 740 38.67 -17.75 -1.59
C SER A 740 38.79 -19.05 -2.39
N PHE A 741 38.38 -20.20 -1.83
CA PHE A 741 38.44 -21.47 -2.52
C PHE A 741 37.16 -22.29 -2.31
N LEU A 742 36.89 -23.19 -3.25
CA LEU A 742 35.75 -24.10 -3.22
C LEU A 742 36.18 -25.48 -3.74
N VAL A 743 35.96 -26.51 -2.94
CA VAL A 743 36.20 -27.90 -3.34
C VAL A 743 34.92 -28.50 -3.92
N THR A 744 34.96 -28.97 -5.17
CA THR A 744 33.80 -29.54 -5.88
C THR A 744 34.14 -30.78 -6.69
N LYS A 745 33.12 -31.48 -7.19
CA LYS A 745 33.22 -32.69 -8.04
C LYS A 745 32.32 -32.54 -9.27
N PHE A 746 32.75 -33.10 -10.39
CA PHE A 746 31.97 -33.13 -11.63
C PHE A 746 31.50 -34.56 -11.95
N ALA A 747 30.18 -34.75 -12.04
CA ALA A 747 29.57 -36.06 -12.23
C ALA A 747 29.39 -36.45 -13.71
N GLU A 748 29.33 -35.48 -14.61
CA GLU A 748 29.16 -35.66 -16.06
C GLU A 748 30.44 -35.31 -16.80
N THR A 749 30.73 -36.02 -17.89
CA THR A 749 31.85 -35.72 -18.77
C THR A 749 31.48 -34.65 -19.80
N GLY A 750 32.48 -33.88 -20.23
CA GLY A 750 32.30 -32.75 -21.15
C GLY A 750 32.83 -31.43 -20.58
N ASP A 751 32.47 -30.34 -21.24
CA ASP A 751 32.97 -29.00 -20.93
C ASP A 751 32.05 -28.34 -19.90
N VAL A 752 32.56 -28.15 -18.68
CA VAL A 752 31.82 -27.48 -17.61
C VAL A 752 32.36 -26.07 -17.41
N ARG A 753 31.50 -25.07 -17.58
CA ARG A 753 31.84 -23.68 -17.27
C ARG A 753 31.76 -23.46 -15.76
N VAL A 754 32.84 -22.96 -15.18
CA VAL A 754 32.92 -22.51 -13.79
C VAL A 754 33.07 -21.01 -13.80
N THR A 755 32.21 -20.31 -13.08
CA THR A 755 32.26 -18.86 -12.93
C THR A 755 32.37 -18.51 -11.46
N VAL A 756 33.25 -17.57 -11.14
CA VAL A 756 33.32 -16.97 -9.82
C VAL A 756 33.08 -15.47 -9.94
N GLN A 757 32.24 -14.95 -9.07
CA GLN A 757 32.02 -13.53 -8.90
C GLN A 757 32.40 -13.17 -7.47
N VAL A 758 33.09 -12.04 -7.31
CA VAL A 758 33.52 -11.56 -6.01
C VAL A 758 32.93 -10.20 -5.78
N SER A 759 32.28 -10.04 -4.63
CA SER A 759 31.76 -8.76 -4.16
C SER A 759 32.53 -8.31 -2.92
N CYS A 760 32.98 -7.06 -2.93
CA CYS A 760 33.56 -6.38 -1.78
C CYS A 760 33.01 -4.95 -1.73
N GLY A 761 32.17 -4.66 -0.73
CA GLY A 761 31.43 -3.40 -0.65
C GLY A 761 30.54 -3.17 -1.88
N ASN A 762 30.74 -2.03 -2.57
CA ASN A 762 30.03 -1.68 -3.80
C ASN A 762 30.76 -2.08 -5.10
N SER A 763 31.84 -2.88 -5.00
CA SER A 763 32.61 -3.34 -6.17
C SER A 763 32.39 -4.82 -6.42
N MET A 764 32.18 -5.19 -7.69
CA MET A 764 31.91 -6.56 -8.10
C MET A 764 32.74 -6.91 -9.33
N LEU A 765 33.48 -8.01 -9.27
CA LEU A 765 34.26 -8.55 -10.39
C LEU A 765 33.84 -9.99 -10.67
N GLN A 766 33.96 -10.43 -11.92
CA GLN A 766 33.57 -11.77 -12.36
C GLN A 766 34.63 -12.36 -13.29
N ASP A 767 34.93 -13.64 -13.13
CA ASP A 767 35.78 -14.40 -14.04
C ASP A 767 35.19 -15.79 -14.29
N SER A 768 35.41 -16.34 -15.48
CA SER A 768 34.86 -17.61 -15.94
C SER A 768 35.91 -18.45 -16.66
N LYS A 769 36.02 -19.73 -16.31
CA LYS A 769 36.86 -20.71 -17.01
C LYS A 769 36.07 -21.96 -17.37
N VAL A 770 36.51 -22.64 -18.42
CA VAL A 770 35.94 -23.92 -18.85
C VAL A 770 36.87 -25.03 -18.38
N VAL A 771 36.30 -26.03 -17.71
CA VAL A 771 37.00 -27.22 -17.22
C VAL A 771 36.54 -28.41 -18.06
N HIS A 772 37.50 -29.15 -18.60
CA HIS A 772 37.23 -30.35 -19.40
C HIS A 772 37.19 -31.59 -18.50
N VAL A 773 36.01 -32.20 -18.35
CA VAL A 773 35.80 -33.38 -17.51
C VAL A 773 35.85 -34.64 -18.38
N VAL A 774 36.82 -35.52 -18.12
CA VAL A 774 37.08 -36.71 -18.94
C VAL A 774 37.07 -38.01 -18.11
N ASP A 775 36.72 -39.14 -18.73
CA ASP A 775 36.67 -40.44 -18.03
C ASP A 775 38.08 -41.05 -17.84
N HIS A 776 38.96 -40.98 -18.84
CA HIS A 776 40.27 -41.60 -18.82
C HIS A 776 41.35 -40.69 -19.40
N PHE A 777 42.35 -40.35 -18.59
CA PHE A 777 43.55 -39.61 -18.99
C PHE A 777 44.75 -40.12 -18.18
N HIS A 778 45.95 -39.95 -18.73
CA HIS A 778 47.19 -40.23 -18.00
C HIS A 778 47.92 -38.93 -17.70
N VAL A 779 48.42 -38.81 -16.47
CA VAL A 779 49.25 -37.67 -16.04
C VAL A 779 50.71 -38.10 -16.01
N LEU A 780 51.56 -37.33 -16.68
CA LEU A 780 53.01 -37.49 -16.63
C LEU A 780 53.62 -36.25 -15.98
N PRO A 781 54.27 -36.37 -14.81
CA PRO A 781 54.89 -35.22 -14.16
C PRO A 781 56.18 -34.84 -14.91
N LEU A 782 56.30 -33.55 -15.21
CA LEU A 782 57.39 -32.94 -15.94
C LEU A 782 58.18 -32.01 -15.02
N LYS A 783 59.50 -32.03 -15.21
CA LYS A 783 60.45 -31.15 -14.52
C LYS A 783 61.19 -30.31 -15.54
N PHE A 784 61.41 -29.04 -15.19
CA PHE A 784 62.20 -28.11 -15.99
C PHE A 784 63.59 -27.92 -15.39
N THR A 785 64.53 -27.48 -16.21
CA THR A 785 65.83 -26.99 -15.73
C THR A 785 65.65 -25.77 -14.82
N ARG A 786 66.43 -25.69 -13.74
CA ARG A 786 66.38 -24.60 -12.73
C ARG A 786 66.52 -23.18 -13.29
N HIS A 787 67.08 -23.00 -14.48
CA HIS A 787 67.18 -21.69 -15.12
C HIS A 787 65.81 -21.07 -15.45
N LEU A 788 64.77 -21.88 -15.64
CA LEU A 788 63.41 -21.39 -15.89
C LEU A 788 62.84 -20.66 -14.65
N ASP A 789 63.18 -21.11 -13.44
CA ASP A 789 62.71 -20.53 -12.18
C ASP A 789 63.13 -19.07 -12.01
N MET A 790 64.30 -18.68 -12.53
CA MET A 790 64.80 -17.30 -12.46
C MET A 790 63.96 -16.31 -13.30
N TYR A 791 63.15 -16.82 -14.23
CA TYR A 791 62.34 -16.03 -15.14
C TYR A 791 60.84 -16.40 -15.06
N ASN A 792 60.41 -17.12 -14.01
CA ASN A 792 59.01 -17.45 -13.80
C ASN A 792 58.32 -16.30 -13.05
N PRO A 793 57.43 -15.51 -13.70
CA PRO A 793 56.75 -14.38 -13.07
C PRO A 793 55.49 -14.80 -12.29
N ASP A 794 55.16 -16.10 -12.24
CA ASP A 794 53.93 -16.66 -11.65
C ASP A 794 52.62 -16.10 -12.25
N ILE A 795 52.68 -15.67 -13.52
CA ILE A 795 51.55 -15.14 -14.29
C ILE A 795 50.89 -16.29 -15.09
N PRO A 796 49.55 -16.47 -15.05
CA PRO A 796 48.84 -17.55 -15.74
C PRO A 796 49.09 -17.59 -17.26
N GLU A 797 49.11 -16.46 -17.95
CA GLU A 797 49.32 -16.35 -19.39
C GLU A 797 50.71 -16.86 -19.78
N TRP A 798 51.73 -16.57 -18.96
CA TRP A 798 53.07 -17.10 -19.15
C TRP A 798 53.11 -18.61 -18.97
N ARG A 799 52.42 -19.15 -17.96
CA ARG A 799 52.31 -20.60 -17.73
C ARG A 799 51.61 -21.30 -18.90
N GLU A 800 50.59 -20.68 -19.47
CA GLU A 800 49.87 -21.19 -20.63
C GLU A 800 50.76 -21.22 -21.88
N ASP A 801 51.51 -20.15 -22.16
CA ASP A 801 52.43 -20.10 -23.30
C ASP A 801 53.55 -21.14 -23.19
N ILE A 802 54.15 -21.31 -22.01
CA ILE A 802 55.14 -22.37 -21.77
C ILE A 802 54.50 -23.75 -21.97
N GLY A 803 53.30 -23.96 -21.43
CA GLY A 803 52.54 -25.20 -21.64
C GLY A 803 52.28 -25.49 -23.13
N ARG A 804 51.87 -24.49 -23.92
CA ARG A 804 51.65 -24.60 -25.36
C ARG A 804 52.94 -24.93 -26.12
N VAL A 805 54.07 -24.30 -25.77
CA VAL A 805 55.38 -24.59 -26.36
C VAL A 805 55.78 -26.05 -26.11
N VAL A 806 55.67 -26.51 -24.87
CA VAL A 806 55.99 -27.91 -24.52
C VAL A 806 55.09 -28.90 -25.26
N THR A 807 53.79 -28.61 -25.32
CA THR A 807 52.79 -29.43 -26.02
C THR A 807 53.11 -29.54 -27.52
N ARG A 808 53.42 -28.41 -28.19
CA ARG A 808 53.81 -28.38 -29.61
C ARG A 808 55.09 -29.17 -29.90
N LEU A 809 56.09 -29.04 -29.03
CA LEU A 809 57.36 -29.76 -29.19
C LEU A 809 57.15 -31.27 -29.01
N LEU A 810 56.36 -31.68 -28.02
CA LEU A 810 56.00 -33.09 -27.81
C LEU A 810 55.21 -33.67 -28.99
N ALA A 811 54.22 -32.93 -29.51
CA ALA A 811 53.43 -33.35 -30.66
C ALA A 811 54.32 -33.53 -31.91
N LYS A 812 55.24 -32.58 -32.15
CA LYS A 812 56.19 -32.62 -33.26
C LYS A 812 57.14 -33.82 -33.18
N GLU A 813 57.66 -34.11 -31.99
CA GLU A 813 58.65 -35.17 -31.79
C GLU A 813 58.03 -36.58 -31.79
N THR A 814 56.80 -36.72 -31.27
CA THR A 814 56.14 -38.04 -31.10
C THR A 814 55.13 -38.36 -32.20
N SER A 815 54.80 -37.40 -33.07
CA SER A 815 53.71 -37.51 -34.06
C SER A 815 52.32 -37.82 -33.45
N ILE A 816 52.14 -37.49 -32.17
CA ILE A 816 50.84 -37.59 -31.48
C ILE A 816 50.06 -36.29 -31.74
N PRO A 817 48.74 -36.35 -31.99
CA PRO A 817 47.94 -35.14 -32.22
C PRO A 817 48.03 -34.16 -31.06
N GLU A 818 48.26 -32.87 -31.37
CA GLU A 818 48.40 -31.79 -30.38
C GLU A 818 47.13 -31.67 -29.52
N GLU A 819 45.93 -31.88 -30.09
CA GLU A 819 44.67 -31.84 -29.34
C GLU A 819 44.51 -32.93 -28.25
N THR A 820 45.38 -33.95 -28.24
CA THR A 820 45.36 -35.03 -27.23
C THR A 820 46.38 -34.86 -26.12
N LEU A 821 47.17 -33.78 -26.16
CA LEU A 821 48.20 -33.45 -25.19
C LEU A 821 47.89 -32.09 -24.57
N MET A 822 47.92 -32.01 -23.24
CA MET A 822 47.74 -30.75 -22.54
C MET A 822 48.77 -30.62 -21.43
N THR A 823 49.68 -29.66 -21.56
CA THR A 823 50.69 -29.39 -20.53
C THR A 823 50.21 -28.26 -19.62
N VAL A 824 50.08 -28.55 -18.32
CA VAL A 824 49.68 -27.58 -17.30
C VAL A 824 50.88 -27.29 -16.41
N VAL A 825 51.44 -26.09 -16.50
CA VAL A 825 52.54 -25.64 -15.62
C VAL A 825 51.93 -25.21 -14.28
N LYS A 826 52.44 -25.75 -13.17
CA LYS A 826 51.95 -25.48 -11.81
C LYS A 826 52.37 -24.09 -11.33
N PRO A 827 51.57 -23.44 -10.48
CA PRO A 827 51.97 -22.20 -9.81
C PRO A 827 53.08 -22.46 -8.78
N GLY A 828 53.94 -21.46 -8.55
CA GLY A 828 55.02 -21.51 -7.56
C GLY A 828 56.37 -22.06 -8.06
N LEU A 829 57.33 -22.13 -7.13
CA LEU A 829 58.71 -22.57 -7.35
C LEU A 829 59.02 -23.82 -6.50
N PRO A 830 59.74 -24.84 -7.02
CA PRO A 830 60.35 -24.90 -8.35
C PRO A 830 59.30 -25.14 -9.46
N THR A 831 59.58 -24.65 -10.68
CA THR A 831 58.66 -24.78 -11.82
C THR A 831 58.52 -26.25 -12.21
N ALA A 832 57.29 -26.76 -12.13
CA ALA A 832 56.91 -28.12 -12.50
C ALA A 832 55.68 -28.08 -13.40
N ALA A 833 55.49 -29.09 -14.24
CA ALA A 833 54.28 -29.22 -15.05
C ALA A 833 53.72 -30.64 -14.99
N ASP A 834 52.42 -30.76 -15.21
CA ASP A 834 51.76 -32.03 -15.43
C ASP A 834 51.33 -32.09 -16.90
N LEU A 835 51.76 -33.14 -17.61
CA LEU A 835 51.30 -33.43 -18.97
C LEU A 835 50.11 -34.40 -18.89
N HIS A 836 48.95 -33.90 -19.28
CA HIS A 836 47.72 -34.67 -19.41
C HIS A 836 47.63 -35.23 -20.82
N VAL A 837 47.66 -36.56 -20.92
CA VAL A 837 47.47 -37.28 -22.18
C VAL A 837 46.04 -37.78 -22.24
N LEU A 838 45.23 -37.14 -23.09
CA LEU A 838 43.82 -37.45 -23.28
C LEU A 838 43.67 -38.69 -24.17
N LEU A 839 42.83 -39.63 -23.73
CA LEU A 839 42.45 -40.78 -24.54
C LEU A 839 41.14 -40.43 -25.25
N PRO A 840 41.06 -40.50 -26.59
CA PRO A 840 39.83 -40.21 -27.28
C PRO A 840 38.74 -41.21 -26.88
N ALA A 841 37.64 -40.71 -26.32
CA ALA A 841 36.45 -41.50 -26.05
C ALA A 841 35.76 -41.83 -27.39
N ASN A 842 35.66 -43.12 -27.70
CA ASN A 842 34.89 -43.68 -28.82
C ASN A 842 35.14 -43.07 -30.21
N GLN A 843 36.23 -43.51 -30.88
CA GLN A 843 36.20 -43.58 -32.34
C GLN A 843 35.68 -44.97 -32.79
N PRO A 844 34.74 -45.04 -33.76
CA PRO A 844 34.35 -46.30 -34.37
C PRO A 844 35.55 -46.91 -35.07
N LYS A 845 35.82 -48.19 -34.77
CA LYS A 845 36.95 -48.98 -35.27
C LYS A 845 37.19 -48.78 -36.78
N LYS A 846 38.06 -47.84 -37.19
CA LYS A 846 38.73 -47.85 -38.51
C LYS A 846 40.10 -47.15 -38.45
N LYS A 847 41.12 -47.93 -38.87
CA LYS A 847 42.53 -47.63 -39.18
C LYS A 847 43.47 -47.19 -38.02
N ARG A 848 44.36 -48.12 -37.65
CA ARG A 848 45.61 -47.98 -36.85
C ARG A 848 45.61 -46.81 -35.84
N SER A 849 44.79 -46.91 -34.80
CA SER A 849 45.02 -46.15 -33.57
C SER A 849 46.17 -46.79 -32.79
N ILE A 850 47.25 -46.04 -32.56
CA ILE A 850 48.31 -46.40 -31.61
C ILE A 850 47.66 -46.60 -30.23
N THR A 851 47.87 -47.78 -29.62
CA THR A 851 47.37 -48.11 -28.27
C THR A 851 47.92 -47.10 -27.24
N SER A 852 47.13 -46.78 -26.21
CA SER A 852 47.47 -45.83 -25.13
C SER A 852 48.91 -46.01 -24.62
N ASP A 853 49.31 -47.25 -24.42
CA ASP A 853 50.62 -47.63 -23.87
C ASP A 853 51.78 -47.30 -24.82
N LYS A 854 51.55 -47.39 -26.14
CA LYS A 854 52.54 -47.01 -27.15
C LYS A 854 52.70 -45.49 -27.25
N ARG A 855 51.63 -44.72 -27.05
CA ARG A 855 51.69 -43.25 -27.00
C ARG A 855 52.50 -42.78 -25.80
N ILE A 856 52.21 -43.34 -24.61
CA ILE A 856 52.93 -43.01 -23.38
C ILE A 856 54.40 -43.43 -23.48
N ALA A 857 54.69 -44.61 -24.02
CA ALA A 857 56.07 -45.05 -24.23
C ALA A 857 56.85 -44.12 -25.16
N ALA A 858 56.24 -43.66 -26.26
CA ALA A 858 56.85 -42.70 -27.18
C ALA A 858 57.15 -41.34 -26.50
N ILE A 859 56.21 -40.84 -25.67
CA ILE A 859 56.39 -39.60 -24.91
C ILE A 859 57.52 -39.75 -23.88
N LYS A 860 57.52 -40.85 -23.11
CA LYS A 860 58.58 -41.13 -22.12
C LYS A 860 59.94 -41.25 -22.80
N GLN A 861 60.01 -41.88 -23.96
CA GLN A 861 61.24 -41.99 -24.74
C GLN A 861 61.74 -40.62 -25.23
N ALA A 862 60.86 -39.76 -25.75
CA ALA A 862 61.22 -38.41 -26.21
C ALA A 862 61.73 -37.52 -25.06
N LEU A 863 61.11 -37.60 -23.88
CA LEU A 863 61.52 -36.84 -22.69
C LEU A 863 62.84 -37.36 -22.09
N ASN A 864 63.03 -38.68 -22.03
CA ASN A 864 64.26 -39.29 -21.49
C ASN A 864 65.47 -39.15 -22.44
N ALA A 865 65.23 -39.07 -23.75
CA ALA A 865 66.28 -38.80 -24.74
C ALA A 865 66.70 -37.32 -24.76
N HIS A 866 66.10 -36.46 -23.94
CA HIS A 866 66.31 -35.00 -23.91
C HIS A 866 65.98 -34.28 -25.23
N ASN A 867 65.08 -34.84 -26.03
CA ASN A 867 64.70 -34.26 -27.32
C ASN A 867 63.80 -33.01 -27.18
N ILE A 868 63.24 -32.77 -25.99
CA ILE A 868 62.34 -31.64 -25.72
C ILE A 868 63.12 -30.52 -25.02
N SER A 869 63.55 -29.54 -25.81
CA SER A 869 64.18 -28.31 -25.32
C SER A 869 63.66 -27.09 -26.07
N PHE A 870 63.63 -25.94 -25.38
CA PHE A 870 63.28 -24.67 -25.98
C PHE A 870 64.18 -23.54 -25.51
N PHE A 871 64.34 -22.54 -26.36
CA PHE A 871 65.13 -21.36 -26.07
C PHE A 871 64.32 -20.35 -25.27
N LEU A 872 64.85 -19.89 -24.13
CA LEU A 872 64.19 -18.90 -23.29
C LEU A 872 64.67 -17.48 -23.64
N ARG A 873 65.88 -17.13 -23.19
CA ARG A 873 66.55 -15.85 -23.47
C ARG A 873 68.02 -15.93 -23.06
N GLY A 874 68.89 -15.10 -23.66
CA GLY A 874 70.27 -14.92 -23.20
C GLY A 874 71.19 -16.15 -23.34
N GLY A 875 70.91 -17.05 -24.29
CA GLY A 875 71.73 -18.26 -24.51
C GLY A 875 71.32 -19.48 -23.67
N TYR A 876 70.33 -19.34 -22.79
CA TYR A 876 69.85 -20.44 -21.95
C TYR A 876 68.77 -21.26 -22.66
N TRP A 877 69.01 -22.56 -22.72
CA TRP A 877 68.05 -23.57 -23.16
C TRP A 877 67.40 -24.23 -21.95
N VAL A 878 66.09 -24.39 -22.02
CA VAL A 878 65.30 -25.09 -21.01
C VAL A 878 65.05 -26.51 -21.50
N LEU A 879 65.48 -27.50 -20.71
CA LEU A 879 65.22 -28.91 -20.96
C LEU A 879 64.02 -29.37 -20.13
N VAL A 880 63.16 -30.18 -20.75
CA VAL A 880 61.98 -30.78 -20.11
C VAL A 880 62.21 -32.27 -19.96
N THR A 881 62.20 -32.78 -18.73
CA THR A 881 62.38 -34.20 -18.43
C THR A 881 61.21 -34.73 -17.62
N LEU A 882 61.06 -36.06 -17.54
CA LEU A 882 60.17 -36.64 -16.55
C LEU A 882 60.69 -36.30 -15.15
N ALA A 883 59.77 -35.99 -14.23
CA ALA A 883 60.09 -35.99 -12.81
C ALA A 883 60.13 -37.45 -12.35
N ASP A 884 61.21 -37.87 -11.69
CA ASP A 884 61.27 -39.19 -11.07
C ASP A 884 60.12 -39.32 -10.07
N SER A 885 59.32 -40.37 -10.22
CA SER A 885 58.33 -40.77 -9.23
C SER A 885 59.10 -41.31 -8.02
N ASP A 886 59.46 -40.42 -7.09
CA ASP A 886 59.95 -40.83 -5.78
C ASP A 886 58.75 -41.35 -4.95
N SER A 887 58.32 -42.55 -5.32
CA SER A 887 57.48 -43.41 -4.52
C SER A 887 57.75 -44.86 -4.93
N ASP A 888 58.99 -45.31 -4.72
CA ASP A 888 59.19 -46.71 -4.34
C ASP A 888 60.30 -46.82 -3.31
N SER A 889 59.97 -47.50 -2.22
CA SER A 889 60.68 -47.50 -0.96
C SER A 889 62.09 -48.11 -1.03
N GLN A 890 63.13 -47.29 -0.88
CA GLN A 890 64.35 -47.73 -0.21
C GLN A 890 64.21 -47.51 1.30
N ARG A 891 63.65 -48.52 1.97
CA ARG A 891 63.91 -48.76 3.39
C ARG A 891 65.38 -49.18 3.54
N ILE A 892 66.25 -48.22 3.83
CA ILE A 892 67.51 -48.47 4.54
C ILE A 892 67.36 -47.79 5.90
N GLY A 893 67.43 -48.63 6.93
CA GLY A 893 67.06 -48.31 8.30
C GLY A 893 67.94 -47.27 8.98
N GLY A 894 67.32 -46.58 9.94
CA GLY A 894 67.97 -45.70 10.89
C GLY A 894 66.91 -45.14 11.83
N GLY A 895 66.85 -45.65 13.05
CA GLY A 895 65.71 -45.48 13.94
C GLY A 895 65.45 -44.05 14.40
N SER A 896 64.23 -43.57 14.17
CA SER A 896 63.66 -42.41 14.87
C SER A 896 62.35 -42.76 15.59
N GLY A 897 62.16 -44.03 15.95
CA GLY A 897 61.06 -44.49 16.80
C GLY A 897 61.36 -44.45 18.30
N TYR A 898 62.62 -44.24 18.69
CA TYR A 898 63.02 -44.26 20.10
C TYR A 898 62.74 -42.94 20.84
N TRP A 899 62.72 -41.80 20.15
CA TRP A 899 62.53 -40.49 20.80
C TRP A 899 61.07 -40.14 21.08
N ALA A 900 60.13 -40.54 20.21
CA ALA A 900 58.70 -40.28 20.47
C ALA A 900 58.13 -41.18 21.59
N ILE A 901 58.57 -42.44 21.66
CA ILE A 901 58.20 -43.37 22.74
C ILE A 901 58.86 -42.94 24.06
N VAL A 902 60.12 -42.50 24.06
CA VAL A 902 60.76 -41.98 25.28
C VAL A 902 60.10 -40.69 25.76
N VAL A 903 59.71 -39.77 24.88
CA VAL A 903 59.03 -38.52 25.28
C VAL A 903 57.60 -38.80 25.80
N LEU A 904 56.85 -39.71 25.18
CA LEU A 904 55.54 -40.16 25.71
C LEU A 904 55.67 -40.94 27.02
N PHE A 905 56.72 -41.75 27.18
CA PHE A 905 56.98 -42.50 28.41
C PHE A 905 57.44 -41.58 29.55
N VAL A 906 58.22 -40.53 29.25
CA VAL A 906 58.63 -39.50 30.22
C VAL A 906 57.45 -38.61 30.62
N ILE A 907 56.57 -38.22 29.69
CA ILE A 907 55.35 -37.47 30.02
C ILE A 907 54.39 -38.32 30.88
N CYS A 908 54.23 -39.61 30.56
CA CYS A 908 53.46 -40.54 31.39
C CYS A 908 54.08 -40.78 32.77
N LEU A 909 55.41 -40.87 32.88
CA LEU A 909 56.10 -41.00 34.18
C LEU A 909 55.98 -39.74 35.04
N VAL A 910 55.98 -38.54 34.44
CA VAL A 910 55.75 -37.28 35.16
C VAL A 910 54.30 -37.16 35.63
N ALA A 911 53.32 -37.58 34.80
CA ALA A 911 51.92 -37.59 35.18
C ALA A 911 51.61 -38.63 36.29
N VAL A 912 52.21 -39.82 36.22
CA VAL A 912 52.08 -40.86 37.26
C VAL A 912 52.84 -40.46 38.54
N GLY A 913 54.02 -39.83 38.41
CA GLY A 913 54.78 -39.29 39.54
C GLY A 913 54.06 -38.14 40.26
N ALA A 914 53.41 -37.24 39.51
CA ALA A 914 52.57 -36.18 40.06
C ALA A 914 51.31 -36.75 40.75
N PHE A 915 50.71 -37.81 40.20
CA PHE A 915 49.56 -38.48 40.80
C PHE A 915 49.92 -39.23 42.10
N ILE A 916 51.09 -39.88 42.16
CA ILE A 916 51.59 -40.56 43.37
C ILE A 916 51.99 -39.55 44.45
N LEU A 917 52.64 -38.43 44.09
CA LEU A 917 52.94 -37.32 45.01
C LEU A 917 51.67 -36.61 45.51
N TYR A 918 50.64 -36.49 44.67
CA TYR A 918 49.33 -35.96 45.06
C TYR A 918 48.58 -36.90 46.03
N LYS A 919 48.74 -38.22 45.89
CA LYS A 919 48.10 -39.21 46.77
C LYS A 919 48.80 -39.38 48.12
N PHE A 920 50.10 -39.11 48.22
CA PHE A 920 50.84 -39.12 49.50
C PHE A 920 50.74 -37.81 50.30
N LYS A 921 50.23 -36.73 49.70
CA LYS A 921 50.02 -35.43 50.37
C LYS A 921 48.59 -35.23 50.93
N ARG A 922 47.75 -36.26 50.85
CA ARG A 922 46.44 -36.37 51.52
C ARG A 922 46.39 -37.69 52.31
N GLN A 923 47.22 -37.76 53.35
CA GLN A 923 46.68 -37.96 54.69
C GLN A 923 46.33 -36.58 55.24
#